data_AF-A0A937PJJ4-F1
#
_entry.id   AF-A0A937PJJ4-F1
#
_cell.length_a   1.000
_cell.length_b   1.000
_cell.length_c   1.000
_cell.angle_alpha   90.00
_cell.angle_beta   90.00
_cell.angle_gamma   90.00
#
_symmetry.space_group_name_H-M   'P 1'
#
loop_
_entity.id
_entity.type
_entity.pdbx_description
1 polymer ?
#
loop_
_entity_poly.entity_id
_entity_poly.type
_entity_poly.pdbx_seq_one_letter_code
_entity_poly.pdbx_strand_id
1 'polypeptide(L)'
;MDNRMIRVGVKIRLLSLSVVVAASLTVLIWSRNSSAAALTAGSQARKFTFESAESLANWTVTGDVTIDLEKSRQGKARSLKIAPGGKALLKLRDADESGRIDVWIYDDGAIPEDPKASRIGPRWGLVQSDGRLLAVGVLYAAYLGGAEGYTATACDGRQWFDRLSWLGVNRAPAGWQKWTFDFDPEVGLQVFHNDRQVNAVDSRKTGLKGFSAFAVWGDEDKGRGQTIWLADMSVTLGGPVSVLPMIEADPYDEKALAAETTASRPIIVHTKENAPARPRLEDLPLKRSISQYGITWTFEKPARVGRFVNGDWYVVGPATIKAIDPKPLYGSEIPKRELDRMDRERTQEHRVRNGFMLNPPAKMQVAYDSGVRNWFAPSLIQRLPVAIKPGDSLVSTISMPKNLVLHAQLRNKIERGVGDGSPIRTAEVLTCVGKPQPADAFRPAFCPPAAGQQKIYLARNLKRKLLPTAAATQSMPKVRQYIRFTQRPWVGTCFFGFEEPVENMPQYGLEYGRVVGISALLLCTDLKPQQKEPLLVNFVQVGIDLGGIVRAGHPGWTGWGGHGSGRKLPIVFAGLLLGDDELANINKSFPKASFGEDEQTAHGDCWTGAKVVFAGHSGIDAATGAGRSRGSGWGPYEHTPPSQWEDGQNTSESYRRCCTSVGWVAQALALRLMHAEESWSHDAFFDYVDRWMHEDDDAFVQAIKETTGRDHDKEWAKQGQAWDAFVNDMWANHRPTLKTPTDGWKQNHDDTYYRTAVTNPQK
;
A
#
# COMPACT_ATOMS: atom_id res chain seq x y z
N MET A 1 -13.71 -10.48 -29.96
CA MET A 1 -14.41 -11.45 -30.82
C MET A 1 -14.80 -12.59 -29.89
N ASP A 2 -16.05 -12.88 -29.54
CA ASP A 2 -17.32 -12.67 -30.24
C ASP A 2 -18.45 -12.42 -29.23
N ASN A 3 -19.36 -11.53 -29.60
CA ASN A 3 -20.57 -11.11 -28.87
C ASN A 3 -21.73 -12.07 -29.18
N ARG A 4 -22.50 -12.52 -28.17
CA ARG A 4 -23.91 -12.89 -28.37
C ARG A 4 -24.79 -12.44 -27.21
N MET A 5 -25.50 -11.33 -27.47
CA MET A 5 -26.70 -10.89 -26.77
C MET A 5 -27.89 -11.79 -27.14
N ILE A 6 -28.70 -12.17 -26.15
CA ILE A 6 -30.07 -12.67 -26.36
C ILE A 6 -31.04 -11.58 -25.90
N ARG A 7 -31.76 -10.99 -26.86
CA ARG A 7 -32.91 -10.11 -26.65
C ARG A 7 -34.18 -10.97 -26.64
N VAL A 8 -34.99 -10.89 -25.59
CA VAL A 8 -36.39 -11.33 -25.61
C VAL A 8 -37.26 -10.08 -25.48
N GLY A 9 -38.06 -9.83 -26.52
CA GLY A 9 -38.94 -8.67 -26.64
C GLY A 9 -40.24 -8.84 -25.87
N VAL A 10 -40.69 -7.77 -25.22
CA VAL A 10 -42.02 -7.67 -24.61
C VAL A 10 -42.89 -6.77 -25.48
N LYS A 11 -44.01 -7.32 -25.96
CA LYS A 11 -45.06 -6.60 -26.69
C LYS A 11 -45.93 -5.81 -25.70
N ILE A 12 -46.09 -4.52 -26.00
CA ILE A 12 -47.05 -3.62 -25.35
C ILE A 12 -48.46 -3.94 -25.87
N ARG A 13 -49.42 -4.15 -24.96
CA ARG A 13 -50.85 -4.00 -25.23
C ARG A 13 -51.44 -3.04 -24.20
N LEU A 14 -51.89 -1.88 -24.67
CA LEU A 14 -52.83 -1.02 -23.96
C LEU A 14 -54.19 -1.71 -23.92
N LEU A 15 -54.78 -1.83 -22.73
CA LEU A 15 -56.22 -1.96 -22.57
C LEU A 15 -56.63 -1.21 -21.30
N SER A 16 -57.65 -0.39 -21.51
CA SER A 16 -58.31 0.60 -20.65
C SER A 16 -58.75 0.08 -19.28
N LEU A 17 -58.39 0.84 -18.24
CA LEU A 17 -58.85 0.69 -16.85
C LEU A 17 -60.26 1.28 -16.70
N SER A 18 -61.19 0.49 -16.16
CA SER A 18 -62.40 1.00 -15.49
C SER A 18 -62.37 0.59 -14.02
N VAL A 19 -62.67 1.58 -13.19
CA VAL A 19 -62.56 1.63 -11.74
C VAL A 19 -63.62 0.77 -11.05
N VAL A 20 -63.22 -0.09 -10.12
CA VAL A 20 -64.01 -0.42 -8.92
C VAL A 20 -63.07 -0.48 -7.72
N VAL A 21 -63.36 0.38 -6.76
CA VAL A 21 -62.67 0.57 -5.48
C VAL A 21 -63.14 -0.47 -4.48
N ALA A 22 -62.22 -1.17 -3.81
CA ALA A 22 -62.44 -1.76 -2.49
C ALA A 22 -61.14 -1.73 -1.68
N ALA A 23 -61.24 -1.08 -0.53
CA ALA A 23 -60.18 -0.71 0.39
C ALA A 23 -59.52 -1.89 1.11
N SER A 24 -58.23 -1.75 1.43
CA SER A 24 -57.67 -1.87 2.80
C SER A 24 -56.14 -1.80 2.76
N LEU A 25 -55.58 -0.60 2.89
CA LEU A 25 -54.15 -0.39 3.18
C LEU A 25 -54.06 0.80 4.12
N THR A 26 -53.88 0.51 5.40
CA THR A 26 -53.72 1.50 6.46
C THR A 26 -52.33 2.13 6.34
N VAL A 27 -52.24 3.18 5.53
CA VAL A 27 -51.14 4.14 5.56
C VAL A 27 -51.32 4.97 6.83
N LEU A 28 -50.39 4.86 7.78
CA LEU A 28 -50.34 5.78 8.92
C LEU A 28 -49.92 7.16 8.41
N ILE A 29 -50.91 8.01 8.16
CA ILE A 29 -50.77 9.43 7.92
C ILE A 29 -50.21 10.06 9.21
N TRP A 30 -49.03 10.67 9.12
CA TRP A 30 -48.52 11.56 10.15
C TRP A 30 -49.42 12.78 10.24
N SER A 31 -50.21 12.86 11.31
CA SER A 31 -50.97 14.06 11.65
C SER A 31 -50.03 15.21 11.97
N ARG A 32 -50.22 16.35 11.28
CA ARG A 32 -49.71 17.66 11.71
C ARG A 32 -50.30 18.00 13.08
N ASN A 33 -49.44 18.10 14.09
CA ASN A 33 -49.46 19.16 15.10
C ASN A 33 -48.23 19.07 16.01
N SER A 34 -47.29 19.98 15.75
CA SER A 34 -46.31 20.62 16.65
C SER A 34 -45.09 20.97 15.79
N SER A 35 -45.06 22.21 15.30
CA SER A 35 -43.87 22.78 14.67
C SER A 35 -42.78 22.91 15.74
N ALA A 36 -41.92 21.90 15.83
CA ALA A 36 -40.64 22.01 16.51
C ALA A 36 -39.80 23.05 15.74
N ALA A 37 -39.41 24.13 16.41
CA ALA A 37 -38.58 25.16 15.81
C ALA A 37 -37.24 24.56 15.37
N ALA A 38 -36.91 24.68 14.08
CA ALA A 38 -35.61 24.27 13.54
C ALA A 38 -34.48 25.05 14.23
N LEU A 39 -33.40 24.36 14.62
CA LEU A 39 -32.24 25.02 15.24
C LEU A 39 -31.41 25.75 14.17
N THR A 40 -31.03 26.99 14.47
CA THR A 40 -30.12 27.79 13.66
C THR A 40 -28.66 27.44 13.97
N ALA A 41 -27.78 27.56 12.97
CA ALA A 41 -26.34 27.34 13.16
C ALA A 41 -25.76 28.32 14.20
N GLY A 42 -25.01 27.80 15.17
CA GLY A 42 -24.44 28.60 16.25
C GLY A 42 -23.26 27.90 16.91
N SER A 43 -22.25 28.68 17.33
CA SER A 43 -21.02 28.17 17.94
C SER A 43 -21.18 27.69 19.39
N GLN A 44 -22.35 27.88 20.00
CA GLN A 44 -22.62 27.53 21.39
C GLN A 44 -23.24 26.13 21.52
N ALA A 45 -22.63 25.28 22.35
CA ALA A 45 -23.15 23.94 22.61
C ALA A 45 -24.48 23.99 23.37
N ARG A 46 -25.53 23.38 22.79
CA ARG A 46 -26.82 23.17 23.47
C ARG A 46 -26.75 21.91 24.30
N LYS A 47 -27.02 22.03 25.60
CA LYS A 47 -27.09 20.89 26.53
C LYS A 47 -28.50 20.31 26.57
N PHE A 48 -28.57 18.99 26.60
CA PHE A 48 -29.79 18.22 26.79
C PHE A 48 -29.65 17.44 28.10
N THR A 49 -30.38 17.89 29.12
CA THR A 49 -30.52 17.19 30.41
C THR A 49 -31.89 16.53 30.47
N PHE A 50 -31.97 15.34 31.05
CA PHE A 50 -33.20 14.54 31.08
C PHE A 50 -33.96 14.70 32.40
N GLU A 51 -34.09 15.93 32.89
CA GLU A 51 -34.57 16.22 34.25
C GLU A 51 -36.10 16.09 34.43
N SER A 52 -36.88 16.28 33.37
CA SER A 52 -38.35 16.19 33.43
C SER A 52 -38.94 15.75 32.08
N ALA A 53 -40.22 15.38 32.04
CA ALA A 53 -40.90 15.00 30.79
C ALA A 53 -40.83 16.10 29.71
N GLU A 54 -40.72 17.37 30.11
CA GLU A 54 -40.54 18.51 29.20
C GLU A 54 -39.19 18.46 28.45
N SER A 55 -38.18 17.78 29.01
CA SER A 55 -36.90 17.51 28.33
C SER A 55 -37.07 16.69 27.05
N LEU A 56 -38.19 15.97 26.90
CA LEU A 56 -38.51 15.17 25.71
C LEU A 56 -39.32 15.93 24.66
N ALA A 57 -39.65 17.22 24.87
CA ALA A 57 -40.48 17.99 23.94
C ALA A 57 -39.94 18.06 22.50
N ASN A 58 -38.62 17.90 22.31
CA ASN A 58 -37.98 17.87 20.98
C ASN A 58 -37.60 16.45 20.51
N TRP A 59 -37.99 15.42 21.28
CA TRP A 59 -37.72 14.02 20.96
C TRP A 59 -38.99 13.36 20.43
N THR A 60 -38.85 12.63 19.33
CA THR A 60 -39.86 11.66 18.90
C THR A 60 -39.53 10.32 19.54
N VAL A 61 -40.39 9.84 20.44
CA VAL A 61 -40.20 8.59 21.18
C VAL A 61 -41.26 7.55 20.79
N THR A 62 -40.83 6.29 20.69
CA THR A 62 -41.72 5.13 20.43
C THR A 62 -41.24 3.94 21.25
N GLY A 63 -42.16 3.07 21.70
CA GLY A 63 -41.81 1.93 22.57
C GLY A 63 -41.48 2.38 24.00
N ASP A 64 -40.71 1.56 24.72
CA ASP A 64 -40.34 1.83 26.12
C ASP A 64 -39.13 2.78 26.21
N VAL A 65 -39.46 4.07 26.28
CA VAL A 65 -38.53 5.18 26.49
C VAL A 65 -39.04 6.04 27.63
N THR A 66 -38.26 6.12 28.70
CA THR A 66 -38.66 6.82 29.93
C THR A 66 -37.49 7.58 30.54
N ILE A 67 -37.79 8.59 31.35
CA ILE A 67 -36.77 9.25 32.17
C ILE A 67 -36.58 8.44 33.44
N ASP A 68 -35.35 8.02 33.70
CA ASP A 68 -34.95 7.32 34.91
C ASP A 68 -34.44 8.33 35.93
N LEU A 69 -35.22 8.52 37.00
CA LEU A 69 -34.92 9.47 38.06
C LEU A 69 -33.86 8.94 39.04
N GLU A 70 -33.63 7.63 39.07
CA GLU A 70 -32.73 6.99 40.03
C GLU A 70 -31.34 6.78 39.41
N LYS A 71 -31.27 6.49 38.12
CA LYS A 71 -30.01 6.31 37.41
C LYS A 71 -29.45 7.64 36.91
N SER A 72 -28.29 8.02 37.47
CA SER A 72 -27.55 9.24 37.11
C SER A 72 -26.09 8.93 36.82
N ARG A 73 -25.43 9.75 35.97
CA ARG A 73 -23.98 9.73 35.81
C ARG A 73 -23.27 10.54 36.89
N GLN A 74 -23.83 11.68 37.26
CA GLN A 74 -23.28 12.58 38.28
C GLN A 74 -24.42 13.13 39.16
N GLY A 75 -24.70 12.46 40.28
CA GLY A 75 -25.38 12.91 41.51
C GLY A 75 -26.78 13.58 41.44
N LYS A 76 -27.02 14.50 40.49
CA LYS A 76 -28.26 15.26 40.30
C LYS A 76 -28.85 15.13 38.88
N ALA A 77 -28.04 14.86 37.84
CA ALA A 77 -28.52 14.75 36.46
C ALA A 77 -29.17 13.38 36.21
N ARG A 78 -30.41 13.36 35.70
CA ARG A 78 -31.18 12.14 35.36
C ARG A 78 -30.82 11.62 33.97
N SER A 79 -31.25 10.40 33.65
CA SER A 79 -30.92 9.76 32.38
C SER A 79 -32.16 9.34 31.59
N LEU A 80 -32.02 9.30 30.26
CA LEU A 80 -33.03 8.75 29.37
C LEU A 80 -32.81 7.24 29.25
N LYS A 81 -33.73 6.45 29.80
CA LYS A 81 -33.74 4.99 29.67
C LYS A 81 -34.33 4.59 28.33
N ILE A 82 -33.62 3.73 27.61
CA ILE A 82 -34.07 3.08 26.38
C ILE A 82 -34.08 1.58 26.63
N ALA A 83 -35.27 1.03 26.89
CA ALA A 83 -35.43 -0.40 27.08
C ALA A 83 -35.58 -1.13 25.73
N PRO A 84 -35.61 -2.48 25.71
CA PRO A 84 -35.89 -3.25 24.50
C PRO A 84 -37.14 -2.75 23.76
N GLY A 85 -37.05 -2.64 22.44
CA GLY A 85 -38.12 -2.10 21.58
C GLY A 85 -38.25 -0.56 21.59
N GLY A 86 -37.63 0.15 22.55
CA GLY A 86 -37.64 1.60 22.64
C GLY A 86 -36.84 2.29 21.53
N LYS A 87 -37.29 3.46 21.07
CA LYS A 87 -36.59 4.32 20.11
C LYS A 87 -36.80 5.78 20.45
N ALA A 88 -35.74 6.58 20.36
CA ALA A 88 -35.76 8.01 20.59
C ALA A 88 -35.02 8.73 19.46
N LEU A 89 -35.67 9.68 18.81
CA LEU A 89 -35.11 10.49 17.73
C LEU A 89 -35.17 11.98 18.11
N LEU A 90 -34.00 12.62 18.17
CA LEU A 90 -33.86 14.06 18.34
C LEU A 90 -33.65 14.71 16.97
N LYS A 91 -34.68 15.40 16.46
CA LYS A 91 -34.54 16.24 15.27
C LYS A 91 -33.79 17.51 15.66
N LEU A 92 -32.69 17.79 14.97
CA LEU A 92 -31.84 18.95 15.27
C LEU A 92 -32.09 20.10 14.29
N ARG A 93 -32.18 19.79 13.00
CA ARG A 93 -32.36 20.77 11.92
C ARG A 93 -32.89 20.10 10.67
N ASP A 94 -33.23 20.88 9.65
CA ASP A 94 -33.71 20.35 8.37
C ASP A 94 -32.57 19.92 7.43
N ALA A 95 -31.49 20.71 7.38
CA ALA A 95 -30.34 20.44 6.51
C ALA A 95 -29.37 19.40 7.11
N ASP A 96 -28.75 18.60 6.24
CA ASP A 96 -27.66 17.69 6.60
C ASP A 96 -26.32 18.42 6.52
N GLU A 97 -25.77 18.78 7.67
CA GLU A 97 -24.58 19.65 7.76
C GLU A 97 -23.58 19.14 8.83
N SER A 98 -22.48 19.86 9.01
CA SER A 98 -21.44 19.58 10.02
C SER A 98 -21.92 19.87 11.44
N GLY A 99 -21.20 19.37 12.44
CA GLY A 99 -21.51 19.58 13.84
C GLY A 99 -20.99 18.46 14.72
N ARG A 100 -21.12 18.65 16.03
CA ARG A 100 -20.58 17.75 17.04
C ARG A 100 -21.66 17.36 18.04
N ILE A 101 -21.70 16.08 18.38
CA ILE A 101 -22.53 15.52 19.44
C ILE A 101 -21.61 14.79 20.42
N ASP A 102 -21.61 15.23 21.67
CA ASP A 102 -21.06 14.47 22.80
C ASP A 102 -22.23 13.89 23.60
N VAL A 103 -22.16 12.61 23.96
CA VAL A 103 -23.20 11.91 24.72
C VAL A 103 -22.60 10.82 25.59
N TRP A 104 -23.10 10.67 26.81
CA TRP A 104 -22.75 9.54 27.67
C TRP A 104 -23.79 8.44 27.54
N ILE A 105 -23.33 7.21 27.34
CA ILE A 105 -24.17 6.02 27.23
C ILE A 105 -23.77 5.04 28.33
N TYR A 106 -24.73 4.60 29.13
CA TYR A 106 -24.56 3.48 30.04
C TYR A 106 -24.95 2.18 29.32
N ASP A 107 -24.00 1.28 29.19
CA ASP A 107 -24.21 -0.11 28.77
C ASP A 107 -24.27 -0.99 30.03
N ASP A 108 -25.38 -1.70 30.26
CA ASP A 108 -25.53 -2.61 31.40
C ASP A 108 -24.75 -3.93 31.25
N GLY A 109 -24.11 -4.15 30.10
CA GLY A 109 -23.30 -5.32 29.82
C GLY A 109 -24.13 -6.60 29.62
N ALA A 110 -25.45 -6.52 29.46
CA ALA A 110 -26.27 -7.70 29.21
C ALA A 110 -25.87 -8.36 27.88
N ILE A 111 -25.86 -9.69 27.89
CA ILE A 111 -25.54 -10.55 26.74
C ILE A 111 -26.78 -11.44 26.51
N PRO A 112 -27.26 -11.57 25.26
CA PRO A 112 -28.36 -12.45 24.92
C PRO A 112 -28.00 -13.92 25.17
N GLU A 113 -29.00 -14.81 25.23
CA GLU A 113 -28.77 -16.23 25.50
C GLU A 113 -27.85 -16.89 24.46
N ASP A 114 -27.99 -16.50 23.19
CA ASP A 114 -27.12 -16.92 22.10
C ASP A 114 -26.45 -15.68 21.45
N PRO A 115 -25.22 -15.32 21.85
CA PRO A 115 -24.48 -14.21 21.27
C PRO A 115 -23.93 -14.49 19.87
N LYS A 116 -24.07 -15.72 19.36
CA LYS A 116 -23.67 -16.11 17.99
C LYS A 116 -24.84 -16.06 17.01
N ALA A 117 -26.08 -16.04 17.49
CA ALA A 117 -27.26 -15.79 16.66
C ALA A 117 -27.29 -14.33 16.15
N SER A 118 -27.85 -14.14 14.95
CA SER A 118 -28.07 -12.81 14.39
C SER A 118 -29.11 -12.03 15.21
N ARG A 119 -28.71 -10.94 15.86
CA ARG A 119 -29.59 -10.07 16.66
C ARG A 119 -29.12 -8.63 16.66
N ILE A 120 -30.06 -7.70 16.53
CA ILE A 120 -29.78 -6.26 16.56
C ILE A 120 -29.94 -5.75 17.99
N GLY A 121 -28.83 -5.43 18.65
CA GLY A 121 -28.81 -4.84 19.98
C GLY A 121 -29.02 -3.31 20.00
N PRO A 122 -28.85 -2.69 21.18
CA PRO A 122 -28.93 -1.25 21.34
C PRO A 122 -27.85 -0.53 20.52
N ARG A 123 -28.22 0.63 19.99
CA ARG A 123 -27.36 1.43 19.11
C ARG A 123 -27.78 2.89 19.07
N TRP A 124 -26.87 3.79 18.73
CA TRP A 124 -27.10 5.23 18.69
C TRP A 124 -26.18 5.91 17.67
N GLY A 125 -26.62 7.02 17.09
CA GLY A 125 -25.76 7.80 16.20
C GLY A 125 -26.49 8.84 15.34
N LEU A 126 -25.85 9.21 14.24
CA LEU A 126 -26.26 10.31 13.37
C LEU A 126 -27.20 9.84 12.28
N VAL A 127 -28.23 10.65 11.99
CA VAL A 127 -29.22 10.38 10.93
C VAL A 127 -29.28 11.57 9.97
N GLN A 128 -29.33 11.25 8.68
CA GLN A 128 -29.58 12.19 7.61
C GLN A 128 -31.06 12.31 7.26
N SER A 129 -31.39 13.40 6.59
CA SER A 129 -32.75 13.73 6.14
C SER A 129 -33.32 12.68 5.18
N ASP A 130 -32.47 11.96 4.44
CA ASP A 130 -32.86 10.89 3.52
C ASP A 130 -32.94 9.49 4.17
N GLY A 131 -32.76 9.42 5.49
CA GLY A 131 -32.83 8.18 6.27
C GLY A 131 -31.53 7.39 6.35
N ARG A 132 -30.46 7.79 5.64
CA ARG A 132 -29.13 7.22 5.86
C ARG A 132 -28.61 7.57 7.25
N LEU A 133 -27.86 6.66 7.85
CA LEU A 133 -27.36 6.82 9.21
C LEU A 133 -25.99 6.18 9.41
N LEU A 134 -25.30 6.64 10.45
CA LEU A 134 -24.22 5.89 11.11
C LEU A 134 -24.65 5.67 12.55
N ALA A 135 -24.69 4.42 12.99
CA ALA A 135 -24.93 4.08 14.40
C ALA A 135 -23.79 3.24 14.95
N VAL A 136 -23.34 3.59 16.17
CA VAL A 136 -22.51 2.73 17.02
C VAL A 136 -23.43 1.92 17.92
N GLY A 137 -23.13 0.66 18.14
CA GLY A 137 -23.89 -0.18 19.05
C GLY A 137 -23.42 -1.61 19.07
N VAL A 138 -24.31 -2.47 19.55
CA VAL A 138 -24.05 -3.90 19.75
C VAL A 138 -24.83 -4.71 18.72
N LEU A 139 -24.11 -5.45 17.88
CA LEU A 139 -24.70 -6.36 16.89
C LEU A 139 -24.12 -7.76 17.11
N TYR A 140 -25.01 -8.75 17.17
CA TYR A 140 -24.67 -10.14 17.43
C TYR A 140 -24.77 -10.94 16.13
N ALA A 141 -23.75 -11.72 15.83
CA ALA A 141 -23.70 -12.70 14.74
C ALA A 141 -22.50 -13.63 14.96
N ALA A 142 -22.47 -14.80 14.33
CA ALA A 142 -21.42 -15.80 14.55
C ALA A 142 -19.99 -15.26 14.31
N TYR A 143 -19.88 -14.36 13.34
CA TYR A 143 -18.63 -13.70 12.92
C TYR A 143 -18.35 -12.36 13.63
N LEU A 144 -19.19 -11.95 14.59
CA LEU A 144 -19.04 -10.71 15.34
C LEU A 144 -18.77 -10.98 16.83
N GLY A 145 -17.98 -10.11 17.45
CA GLY A 145 -17.70 -10.11 18.89
C GLY A 145 -18.72 -9.32 19.71
N GLY A 146 -20.01 -9.33 19.37
CA GLY A 146 -21.02 -8.45 20.02
C GLY A 146 -21.13 -8.59 21.55
N ALA A 147 -20.77 -9.75 22.10
CA ALA A 147 -20.69 -9.96 23.55
C ALA A 147 -19.53 -9.19 24.21
N GLU A 148 -18.47 -8.88 23.46
CA GLU A 148 -17.21 -8.35 23.97
C GLU A 148 -17.05 -6.86 23.69
N GLY A 149 -17.59 -6.36 22.58
CA GLY A 149 -17.27 -5.03 22.07
C GLY A 149 -18.31 -4.43 21.11
N TYR A 150 -18.03 -3.22 20.66
CA TYR A 150 -18.93 -2.41 19.85
C TYR A 150 -18.64 -2.51 18.34
N THR A 151 -19.70 -2.31 17.56
CA THR A 151 -19.67 -2.15 16.10
C THR A 151 -20.21 -0.78 15.70
N ALA A 152 -19.71 -0.22 14.60
CA ALA A 152 -20.42 0.83 13.87
C ALA A 152 -21.01 0.27 12.59
N THR A 153 -22.20 0.74 12.21
CA THR A 153 -22.86 0.39 10.95
C THR A 153 -23.31 1.65 10.24
N ALA A 154 -23.15 1.66 8.91
CA ALA A 154 -23.68 2.70 8.05
C ALA A 154 -24.72 2.10 7.10
N CYS A 155 -25.99 2.48 7.25
CA CYS A 155 -27.10 1.88 6.50
C CYS A 155 -28.28 2.85 6.32
N ASP A 156 -29.41 2.34 5.83
CA ASP A 156 -30.70 3.05 5.63
C ASP A 156 -31.72 2.78 6.76
N GLY A 157 -31.25 2.21 7.88
CA GLY A 157 -32.11 1.77 9.00
C GLY A 157 -32.85 0.45 8.78
N ARG A 158 -32.64 -0.23 7.63
CA ARG A 158 -33.20 -1.56 7.33
C ARG A 158 -32.14 -2.64 7.33
N GLN A 159 -30.95 -2.34 6.80
CA GLN A 159 -29.85 -3.31 6.66
C GLN A 159 -28.76 -3.11 7.72
N TRP A 160 -29.06 -3.46 8.97
CA TRP A 160 -28.17 -3.22 10.12
C TRP A 160 -26.88 -4.04 10.13
N PHE A 161 -26.80 -5.12 9.35
CA PHE A 161 -25.61 -5.95 9.22
C PHE A 161 -24.79 -5.61 7.97
N ASP A 162 -25.16 -4.55 7.24
CA ASP A 162 -24.39 -4.07 6.10
C ASP A 162 -23.36 -3.01 6.52
N ARG A 163 -22.19 -3.03 5.88
CA ARG A 163 -21.05 -2.11 6.10
C ARG A 163 -20.67 -1.94 7.57
N LEU A 164 -20.42 -3.06 8.23
CA LEU A 164 -19.99 -3.12 9.62
C LEU A 164 -18.52 -2.74 9.78
N SER A 165 -18.21 -2.06 10.89
CA SER A 165 -16.84 -1.80 11.34
C SER A 165 -16.71 -2.18 12.80
N TRP A 166 -15.86 -3.15 13.11
CA TRP A 166 -15.52 -3.50 14.48
C TRP A 166 -14.66 -2.39 15.10
N LEU A 167 -15.06 -1.91 16.28
CA LEU A 167 -14.44 -0.71 16.86
C LEU A 167 -13.21 -1.00 17.72
N GLY A 168 -12.99 -2.25 18.12
CA GLY A 168 -11.90 -2.62 19.03
C GLY A 168 -12.06 -2.01 20.43
N VAL A 169 -13.30 -1.72 20.84
CA VAL A 169 -13.66 -1.14 22.13
C VAL A 169 -14.45 -2.17 22.93
N ASN A 170 -14.00 -2.44 24.16
CA ASN A 170 -14.64 -3.42 25.04
C ASN A 170 -15.87 -2.84 25.73
N ARG A 171 -16.88 -3.69 25.91
CA ARG A 171 -18.11 -3.39 26.66
C ARG A 171 -17.95 -3.54 28.17
N ALA A 172 -17.04 -4.41 28.61
CA ALA A 172 -16.84 -4.73 30.02
C ALA A 172 -15.79 -3.81 30.69
N PRO A 173 -15.99 -3.46 31.98
CA PRO A 173 -17.21 -3.68 32.78
C PRO A 173 -18.36 -2.75 32.36
N ALA A 174 -19.59 -3.13 32.70
CA ALA A 174 -20.77 -2.28 32.51
C ALA A 174 -20.56 -0.90 33.14
N GLY A 175 -20.92 0.17 32.40
CA GLY A 175 -20.55 1.51 32.81
C GLY A 175 -20.94 2.62 31.86
N TRP A 176 -20.80 3.85 32.35
CA TRP A 176 -20.95 5.07 31.56
C TRP A 176 -19.74 5.27 30.66
N GLN A 177 -19.98 5.37 29.37
CA GLN A 177 -18.95 5.59 28.35
C GLN A 177 -19.31 6.82 27.53
N LYS A 178 -18.33 7.68 27.25
CA LYS A 178 -18.53 8.88 26.44
C LYS A 178 -18.35 8.55 24.97
N TRP A 179 -19.34 8.93 24.17
CA TRP A 179 -19.30 8.87 22.72
C TRP A 179 -19.35 10.27 22.14
N THR A 180 -18.47 10.53 21.19
CA THR A 180 -18.48 11.76 20.40
C THR A 180 -18.67 11.41 18.94
N PHE A 181 -19.63 12.07 18.29
CA PHE A 181 -19.76 12.11 16.85
C PHE A 181 -19.40 13.53 16.40
N ASP A 182 -18.23 13.68 15.78
CA ASP A 182 -17.73 14.96 15.30
C ASP A 182 -17.73 14.94 13.77
N PHE A 183 -18.73 15.58 13.17
CA PHE A 183 -18.81 15.75 11.74
C PHE A 183 -18.15 17.08 11.39
N ASP A 184 -16.84 17.06 11.18
CA ASP A 184 -16.06 18.26 10.85
C ASP A 184 -16.35 18.69 9.39
N PRO A 185 -16.48 20.00 9.11
CA PRO A 185 -16.81 20.50 7.78
C PRO A 185 -15.75 20.18 6.70
N GLU A 186 -14.50 19.91 7.08
CA GLU A 186 -13.40 19.61 6.14
C GLU A 186 -12.89 18.17 6.26
N VAL A 187 -12.82 17.62 7.48
CA VAL A 187 -12.27 16.28 7.75
C VAL A 187 -13.34 15.20 7.58
N GLY A 188 -14.63 15.56 7.70
CA GLY A 188 -15.73 14.60 7.72
C GLY A 188 -15.97 14.00 9.10
N LEU A 189 -16.70 12.89 9.14
CA LEU A 189 -17.14 12.23 10.36
C LEU A 189 -16.01 11.50 11.09
N GLN A 190 -15.83 11.86 12.35
CA GLN A 190 -14.96 11.21 13.30
C GLN A 190 -15.78 10.72 14.50
N VAL A 191 -15.48 9.52 14.97
CA VAL A 191 -16.10 8.95 16.17
C VAL A 191 -15.05 8.84 17.26
N PHE A 192 -15.38 9.24 18.47
CA PHE A 192 -14.51 9.10 19.63
C PHE A 192 -15.21 8.31 20.74
N HIS A 193 -14.42 7.54 21.46
CA HIS A 193 -14.81 6.78 22.62
C HIS A 193 -13.90 7.18 23.79
N ASN A 194 -14.48 7.74 24.86
CA ASN A 194 -13.75 8.30 26.01
C ASN A 194 -12.59 9.21 25.57
N ASP A 195 -12.91 10.15 24.69
CA ASP A 195 -12.00 11.15 24.11
C ASP A 195 -10.86 10.59 23.23
N ARG A 196 -10.87 9.28 22.94
CA ARG A 196 -9.95 8.63 21.98
C ARG A 196 -10.66 8.36 20.66
N GLN A 197 -10.05 8.74 19.54
CA GLN A 197 -10.64 8.51 18.22
C GLN A 197 -10.72 7.01 17.91
N VAL A 198 -11.87 6.58 17.41
CA VAL A 198 -12.12 5.23 16.91
C VAL A 198 -11.82 5.21 15.40
N ASN A 199 -10.64 4.71 15.04
CA ASN A 199 -10.14 4.75 13.66
C ASN A 199 -10.85 3.78 12.69
N ALA A 200 -11.66 2.86 13.22
CA ALA A 200 -12.41 1.90 12.40
C ALA A 200 -13.51 2.55 11.55
N VAL A 201 -14.01 3.74 11.94
CA VAL A 201 -15.03 4.47 11.20
C VAL A 201 -14.37 5.35 10.14
N ASP A 202 -14.46 4.94 8.87
CA ASP A 202 -14.06 5.76 7.73
C ASP A 202 -15.24 6.60 7.25
N SER A 203 -15.20 7.92 7.48
CA SER A 203 -16.24 8.87 7.06
C SER A 203 -16.65 8.72 5.60
N ARG A 204 -15.75 8.28 4.71
CA ARG A 204 -16.02 8.19 3.28
C ARG A 204 -16.83 6.95 2.93
N LYS A 205 -16.75 5.91 3.76
CA LYS A 205 -17.49 4.65 3.58
C LYS A 205 -18.90 4.70 4.17
N THR A 206 -19.16 5.65 5.08
CA THR A 206 -20.48 5.82 5.69
C THR A 206 -21.52 6.34 4.69
N GLY A 207 -21.08 7.05 3.65
CA GLY A 207 -21.95 7.71 2.70
C GLY A 207 -22.72 8.91 3.27
N LEU A 208 -22.37 9.33 4.50
CA LEU A 208 -22.98 10.49 5.13
C LEU A 208 -22.41 11.80 4.59
N LYS A 209 -23.27 12.80 4.39
CA LYS A 209 -22.87 14.16 3.91
C LYS A 209 -22.98 15.25 4.98
N GLY A 210 -23.38 14.86 6.17
CA GLY A 210 -23.74 15.69 7.30
C GLY A 210 -24.78 14.94 8.12
N PHE A 211 -25.42 15.63 9.05
CA PHE A 211 -26.52 15.07 9.82
C PHE A 211 -27.56 16.13 10.15
N SER A 212 -28.80 15.68 10.31
CA SER A 212 -29.95 16.50 10.68
C SER A 212 -30.65 16.02 11.95
N ALA A 213 -30.32 14.82 12.43
CA ALA A 213 -30.85 14.26 13.66
C ALA A 213 -29.87 13.31 14.37
N PHE A 214 -30.16 13.03 15.64
CA PHE A 214 -29.52 11.99 16.44
C PHE A 214 -30.57 10.97 16.87
N ALA A 215 -30.26 9.68 16.77
CA ALA A 215 -31.20 8.62 17.07
C ALA A 215 -30.59 7.58 17.99
N VAL A 216 -31.46 6.96 18.78
CA VAL A 216 -31.15 5.89 19.71
C VAL A 216 -32.20 4.80 19.54
N TRP A 217 -31.74 3.57 19.46
CA TRP A 217 -32.59 2.38 19.39
C TRP A 217 -32.19 1.43 20.51
N GLY A 218 -33.17 0.94 21.25
CA GLY A 218 -33.01 -0.15 22.19
C GLY A 218 -32.73 -1.47 21.50
N ASP A 219 -32.48 -2.48 22.33
CA ASP A 219 -32.35 -3.86 21.88
C ASP A 219 -33.64 -4.36 21.19
N GLU A 220 -33.53 -5.43 20.41
CA GLU A 220 -34.71 -6.18 19.99
C GLU A 220 -35.48 -6.70 21.22
N ASP A 221 -36.81 -6.57 21.18
CA ASP A 221 -37.72 -7.06 22.22
C ASP A 221 -37.89 -8.59 22.11
N LYS A 222 -36.80 -9.32 22.37
CA LYS A 222 -36.71 -10.79 22.31
C LYS A 222 -35.74 -11.32 23.37
N GLY A 223 -36.14 -12.35 24.12
CA GLY A 223 -35.28 -13.02 25.11
C GLY A 223 -34.71 -12.06 26.17
N ARG A 224 -33.49 -12.32 26.64
CA ARG A 224 -32.78 -11.43 27.58
C ARG A 224 -32.37 -10.13 26.90
N GLY A 225 -33.16 -9.08 27.12
CA GLY A 225 -32.96 -7.74 26.55
C GLY A 225 -31.96 -6.87 27.30
N GLN A 226 -31.17 -6.11 26.56
CA GLN A 226 -30.23 -5.11 27.05
C GLN A 226 -30.91 -3.73 27.18
N THR A 227 -30.69 -3.03 28.30
CA THR A 227 -31.16 -1.65 28.48
C THR A 227 -29.96 -0.70 28.45
N ILE A 228 -30.14 0.45 27.77
CA ILE A 228 -29.14 1.52 27.79
C ILE A 228 -29.72 2.81 28.36
N TRP A 229 -28.85 3.67 28.87
CA TRP A 229 -29.23 4.99 29.36
C TRP A 229 -28.36 6.07 28.74
N LEU A 230 -28.97 7.22 28.46
CA LEU A 230 -28.27 8.40 27.95
C LEU A 230 -28.20 9.49 29.01
N ALA A 231 -27.06 10.17 29.12
CA ALA A 231 -26.86 11.32 30.00
C ALA A 231 -25.95 12.36 29.35
N ASP A 232 -26.04 13.60 29.86
CA ASP A 232 -25.13 14.70 29.59
C ASP A 232 -24.83 14.92 28.08
N MET A 233 -25.89 14.93 27.27
CA MET A 233 -25.76 15.15 25.83
C MET A 233 -25.55 16.63 25.54
N SER A 234 -24.57 16.94 24.69
CA SER A 234 -24.35 18.29 24.17
C SER A 234 -24.19 18.28 22.66
N VAL A 235 -24.86 19.22 22.00
CA VAL A 235 -24.86 19.35 20.54
C VAL A 235 -24.37 20.73 20.14
N THR A 236 -23.42 20.77 19.22
CA THR A 236 -22.95 21.98 18.55
C THR A 236 -23.22 21.82 17.05
N LEU A 237 -24.03 22.70 16.45
CA LEU A 237 -24.34 22.63 15.02
C LEU A 237 -23.37 23.50 14.22
N GLY A 238 -22.72 22.91 13.22
CA GLY A 238 -21.87 23.60 12.25
C GLY A 238 -22.59 23.87 10.93
N GLY A 239 -21.85 24.39 9.95
CA GLY A 239 -22.36 24.71 8.61
C GLY A 239 -22.15 23.60 7.57
N PRO A 240 -22.18 23.94 6.26
CA PRO A 240 -22.02 22.99 5.17
C PRO A 240 -20.72 22.17 5.25
N VAL A 241 -20.79 20.91 4.85
CA VAL A 241 -19.63 20.01 4.73
C VAL A 241 -19.05 20.10 3.32
N SER A 242 -17.73 20.23 3.21
CA SER A 242 -16.99 20.12 1.95
C SER A 242 -16.28 18.77 1.87
N VAL A 243 -16.99 17.77 1.34
CA VAL A 243 -16.38 16.45 1.10
C VAL A 243 -15.70 16.46 -0.27
N LEU A 244 -14.37 16.37 -0.29
CA LEU A 244 -13.65 16.19 -1.55
C LEU A 244 -13.95 14.80 -2.13
N PRO A 245 -14.25 14.69 -3.43
CA PRO A 245 -14.48 13.40 -4.05
C PRO A 245 -13.19 12.57 -4.03
N MET A 246 -13.35 11.25 -3.93
CA MET A 246 -12.26 10.32 -4.16
C MET A 246 -11.91 10.32 -5.64
N ILE A 247 -10.62 10.44 -5.94
CA ILE A 247 -10.09 10.42 -7.30
C ILE A 247 -9.29 9.14 -7.43
N GLU A 248 -9.67 8.28 -8.37
CA GLU A 248 -8.85 7.15 -8.78
C GLU A 248 -8.13 7.52 -10.08
N ALA A 249 -6.81 7.35 -10.11
CA ALA A 249 -6.00 7.62 -11.30
C ALA A 249 -5.02 6.49 -11.58
N ASP A 250 -4.89 6.13 -12.85
CA ASP A 250 -3.93 5.16 -13.35
C ASP A 250 -2.86 5.90 -14.18
N PRO A 251 -1.66 6.14 -13.63
CA PRO A 251 -0.58 6.80 -14.37
C PRO A 251 0.03 5.91 -15.47
N TYR A 252 -0.44 4.66 -15.61
CA TYR A 252 0.06 3.67 -16.54
C TYR A 252 -0.98 3.25 -17.59
N ASP A 253 -2.15 3.89 -17.61
CA ASP A 253 -3.15 3.65 -18.64
C ASP A 253 -2.64 4.06 -20.04
N GLU A 254 -3.30 3.59 -21.09
CA GLU A 254 -2.87 3.83 -22.47
C GLU A 254 -2.83 5.32 -22.83
N LYS A 255 -3.73 6.12 -22.25
CA LYS A 255 -3.84 7.56 -22.53
C LYS A 255 -2.68 8.31 -21.88
N ALA A 256 -2.34 7.99 -20.64
CA ALA A 256 -1.22 8.54 -19.90
C ALA A 256 0.11 8.22 -20.61
N LEU A 257 0.31 6.95 -20.99
CA LEU A 257 1.49 6.51 -21.73
C LEU A 257 1.62 7.18 -23.12
N ALA A 258 0.48 7.39 -23.81
CA ALA A 258 0.47 8.10 -25.09
C ALA A 258 0.85 9.59 -24.94
N ALA A 259 0.33 10.27 -23.91
CA ALA A 259 0.63 11.67 -23.64
C ALA A 259 2.11 11.92 -23.30
N GLU A 260 2.74 11.02 -22.55
CA GLU A 260 4.19 11.09 -22.29
C GLU A 260 5.01 10.87 -23.56
N THR A 261 4.55 10.02 -24.48
CA THR A 261 5.26 9.73 -25.73
C THR A 261 5.40 10.95 -26.62
N THR A 262 4.36 11.81 -26.70
CA THR A 262 4.42 13.07 -27.46
C THR A 262 5.46 14.06 -26.95
N ALA A 263 5.89 13.94 -25.68
CA ALA A 263 6.90 14.78 -25.07
C ALA A 263 8.32 14.18 -25.09
N SER A 264 8.50 12.99 -25.68
CA SER A 264 9.75 12.23 -25.60
C SER A 264 10.84 12.75 -26.55
N ARG A 265 12.08 12.72 -26.08
CA ARG A 265 13.27 13.12 -26.84
C ARG A 265 13.63 12.08 -27.91
N PRO A 266 14.37 12.48 -28.96
CA PRO A 266 14.96 11.52 -29.90
C PRO A 266 15.77 10.46 -29.13
N ILE A 267 15.54 9.19 -29.45
CA ILE A 267 16.26 8.08 -28.83
C ILE A 267 17.62 7.96 -29.51
N ILE A 268 18.70 8.20 -28.76
CA ILE A 268 20.07 8.08 -29.24
C ILE A 268 20.73 6.90 -28.53
N VAL A 269 21.20 5.92 -29.31
CA VAL A 269 22.05 4.85 -28.80
C VAL A 269 23.48 5.35 -28.83
N HIS A 270 24.03 5.67 -27.66
CA HIS A 270 25.42 6.13 -27.55
C HIS A 270 26.38 4.94 -27.64
N THR A 271 27.39 5.08 -28.51
CA THR A 271 28.50 4.17 -28.75
C THR A 271 29.82 4.94 -28.72
N LYS A 272 30.96 4.24 -28.79
CA LYS A 272 32.26 4.91 -28.81
C LYS A 272 32.47 5.77 -30.07
N GLU A 273 31.81 5.40 -31.16
CA GLU A 273 31.92 6.04 -32.47
C GLU A 273 31.13 7.35 -32.54
N ASN A 274 29.96 7.43 -31.87
CA ASN A 274 29.12 8.64 -31.80
C ASN A 274 29.18 9.34 -30.43
N ALA A 275 30.29 9.12 -29.73
CA ALA A 275 30.64 9.64 -28.43
C ALA A 275 30.39 11.16 -28.30
N PRO A 276 29.39 11.63 -27.49
CA PRO A 276 29.21 13.06 -27.31
C PRO A 276 30.38 13.66 -26.52
N ALA A 277 30.83 14.86 -26.93
CA ALA A 277 31.82 15.60 -26.16
C ALA A 277 31.24 16.06 -24.81
N ARG A 278 32.12 16.26 -23.83
CA ARG A 278 31.73 16.94 -22.60
C ARG A 278 31.50 18.43 -22.94
N PRO A 279 30.32 19.00 -22.62
CA PRO A 279 30.07 20.41 -22.88
C PRO A 279 30.99 21.28 -22.01
N ARG A 280 31.32 22.49 -22.47
CA ARG A 280 31.98 23.49 -21.63
C ARG A 280 30.97 24.07 -20.64
N LEU A 281 31.46 24.67 -19.56
CA LEU A 281 30.59 25.18 -18.50
C LEU A 281 29.66 26.29 -19.01
N GLU A 282 30.20 27.17 -19.85
CA GLU A 282 29.52 28.30 -20.47
C GLU A 282 28.43 27.88 -21.46
N ASP A 283 28.54 26.67 -22.04
CA ASP A 283 27.57 26.11 -22.99
C ASP A 283 26.33 25.54 -22.28
N LEU A 284 26.44 25.21 -20.99
CA LEU A 284 25.29 24.74 -20.22
C LEU A 284 24.31 25.88 -19.95
N PRO A 285 23.00 25.68 -20.05
CA PRO A 285 22.03 26.73 -19.74
C PRO A 285 22.18 27.21 -18.29
N LEU A 286 22.16 28.54 -18.12
CA LEU A 286 22.11 29.19 -16.81
C LEU A 286 20.64 29.37 -16.42
N LYS A 287 20.15 28.63 -15.42
CA LYS A 287 18.73 28.62 -15.06
C LYS A 287 18.50 29.02 -13.60
N ARG A 288 17.43 29.77 -13.37
CA ARG A 288 16.95 30.11 -12.02
C ARG A 288 16.13 28.97 -11.39
N SER A 289 15.50 28.13 -12.20
CA SER A 289 14.77 26.96 -11.74
C SER A 289 14.81 25.84 -12.79
N ILE A 290 14.58 24.62 -12.31
CA ILE A 290 14.42 23.41 -13.12
C ILE A 290 13.26 22.60 -12.59
N SER A 291 12.54 21.93 -13.49
CA SER A 291 11.37 21.12 -13.15
C SER A 291 11.47 19.73 -13.79
N GLN A 292 10.97 18.74 -13.07
CA GLN A 292 10.86 17.35 -13.51
C GLN A 292 9.74 16.64 -12.73
N TYR A 293 8.81 16.00 -13.46
CA TYR A 293 7.64 15.28 -12.94
C TYR A 293 6.87 15.98 -11.80
N GLY A 294 6.61 17.28 -11.98
CA GLY A 294 5.85 18.09 -11.02
C GLY A 294 6.68 18.66 -9.86
N ILE A 295 7.95 18.28 -9.71
CA ILE A 295 8.87 18.86 -8.73
C ILE A 295 9.69 19.97 -9.41
N THR A 296 9.69 21.16 -8.81
CA THR A 296 10.49 22.30 -9.27
C THR A 296 11.45 22.76 -8.20
N TRP A 297 12.75 22.78 -8.49
CA TRP A 297 13.76 23.40 -7.64
C TRP A 297 14.05 24.80 -8.15
N THR A 298 13.98 25.79 -7.25
CA THR A 298 14.37 27.17 -7.53
C THR A 298 15.65 27.49 -6.79
N PHE A 299 16.67 27.90 -7.54
CA PHE A 299 17.96 28.29 -6.99
C PHE A 299 17.93 29.74 -6.49
N GLU A 300 18.70 30.00 -5.43
CA GLU A 300 18.88 31.36 -4.91
C GLU A 300 19.53 32.29 -5.95
N LYS A 301 20.54 31.77 -6.65
CA LYS A 301 21.18 32.38 -7.82
C LYS A 301 21.07 31.42 -9.00
N PRO A 302 20.94 31.91 -10.25
CA PRO A 302 20.94 31.02 -11.41
C PRO A 302 22.16 30.08 -11.43
N ALA A 303 21.93 28.80 -11.68
CA ALA A 303 22.95 27.76 -11.71
C ALA A 303 23.12 27.20 -13.14
N ARG A 304 24.34 26.78 -13.49
CA ARG A 304 24.58 26.04 -14.73
C ARG A 304 24.06 24.62 -14.56
N VAL A 305 23.14 24.21 -15.43
CA VAL A 305 22.46 22.91 -15.31
C VAL A 305 22.62 22.07 -16.56
N GLY A 306 22.68 20.76 -16.39
CA GLY A 306 22.66 19.79 -17.48
C GLY A 306 21.82 18.57 -17.12
N ARG A 307 21.82 17.57 -18.01
CA ARG A 307 21.07 16.33 -17.78
C ARG A 307 21.93 15.11 -18.03
N PHE A 308 21.66 14.07 -17.27
CA PHE A 308 22.16 12.72 -17.48
C PHE A 308 21.39 12.02 -18.61
N VAL A 309 21.88 10.86 -19.03
CA VAL A 309 21.34 10.07 -20.16
C VAL A 309 19.91 9.60 -19.93
N ASN A 310 19.54 9.33 -18.67
CA ASN A 310 18.17 8.99 -18.27
C ASN A 310 17.24 10.21 -18.16
N GLY A 311 17.78 11.43 -18.33
CA GLY A 311 17.04 12.68 -18.32
C GLY A 311 17.11 13.47 -17.01
N ASP A 312 17.63 12.88 -15.93
CA ASP A 312 17.76 13.50 -14.60
C ASP A 312 18.63 14.74 -14.64
N TRP A 313 18.28 15.72 -13.80
CA TRP A 313 18.99 17.00 -13.74
C TRP A 313 20.23 16.95 -12.85
N TYR A 314 21.26 17.69 -13.27
CA TYR A 314 22.36 18.08 -12.40
C TYR A 314 22.62 19.58 -12.44
N VAL A 315 23.21 20.10 -11.36
CA VAL A 315 23.81 21.44 -11.29
C VAL A 315 25.33 21.31 -11.24
N VAL A 316 26.04 22.28 -11.83
CA VAL A 316 27.50 22.31 -11.80
C VAL A 316 28.01 23.33 -10.78
N GLY A 317 28.81 22.85 -9.82
CA GLY A 317 29.35 23.65 -8.73
C GLY A 317 28.35 23.85 -7.58
N PRO A 318 28.80 24.46 -6.45
CA PRO A 318 27.93 24.72 -5.31
C PRO A 318 26.71 25.57 -5.68
N ALA A 319 25.56 25.23 -5.13
CA ALA A 319 24.30 25.95 -5.33
C ALA A 319 23.46 25.95 -4.05
N THR A 320 22.56 26.93 -3.93
CA THR A 320 21.56 26.99 -2.85
C THR A 320 20.18 26.81 -3.45
N ILE A 321 19.44 25.80 -3.02
CA ILE A 321 18.03 25.63 -3.36
C ILE A 321 17.24 26.50 -2.37
N LYS A 322 16.61 27.54 -2.91
CA LYS A 322 15.82 28.50 -2.15
C LYS A 322 14.38 28.05 -1.95
N ALA A 323 13.80 27.43 -2.97
CA ALA A 323 12.42 26.94 -2.93
C ALA A 323 12.29 25.61 -3.66
N ILE A 324 11.36 24.78 -3.19
CA ILE A 324 10.89 23.58 -3.88
C ILE A 324 9.38 23.74 -4.04
N ASP A 325 8.86 23.41 -5.22
CA ASP A 325 7.42 23.32 -5.49
C ASP A 325 7.06 21.90 -5.90
N PRO A 326 6.05 21.25 -5.28
CA PRO A 326 5.25 21.72 -4.15
C PRO A 326 6.07 22.04 -2.89
N LYS A 327 5.66 23.10 -2.17
CA LYS A 327 6.35 23.54 -0.95
C LYS A 327 6.34 22.42 0.12
N PRO A 328 7.48 22.13 0.77
CA PRO A 328 7.50 21.37 2.01
C PRO A 328 6.69 22.05 3.11
N LEU A 329 5.79 21.32 3.78
CA LEU A 329 4.96 21.82 4.87
C LEU A 329 5.34 21.13 6.18
N TYR A 330 5.33 21.87 7.29
CA TYR A 330 5.74 21.36 8.60
C TYR A 330 4.69 21.64 9.66
N GLY A 331 4.46 20.67 10.54
CA GLY A 331 3.55 20.82 11.68
C GLY A 331 2.17 21.34 11.31
N SER A 332 1.81 22.50 11.83
CA SER A 332 0.50 23.12 11.62
C SER A 332 0.30 23.69 10.20
N GLU A 333 1.34 23.77 9.37
CA GLU A 333 1.20 24.14 7.95
C GLU A 333 0.47 23.05 7.15
N ILE A 334 0.45 21.81 7.64
CA ILE A 334 -0.23 20.69 6.97
C ILE A 334 -1.74 20.79 7.27
N PRO A 335 -2.60 20.90 6.23
CA PRO A 335 -4.04 21.00 6.45
C PRO A 335 -4.59 19.81 7.22
N LYS A 336 -5.49 20.04 8.19
CA LYS A 336 -6.06 18.98 9.04
C LYS A 336 -6.69 17.84 8.23
N ARG A 337 -7.37 18.18 7.13
CA ARG A 337 -7.97 17.22 6.20
C ARG A 337 -6.98 16.29 5.50
N GLU A 338 -5.70 16.67 5.44
CA GLU A 338 -4.61 15.88 4.83
C GLU A 338 -3.92 14.91 5.81
N LEU A 339 -4.26 15.00 7.11
CA LEU A 339 -3.66 14.18 8.16
C LEU A 339 -4.31 12.79 8.20
N ASP A 340 -3.50 11.76 7.95
CA ASP A 340 -3.89 10.37 8.19
C ASP A 340 -3.66 9.92 9.65
N ARG A 341 -3.91 8.65 9.92
CA ARG A 341 -3.71 8.05 11.24
C ARG A 341 -2.24 8.16 11.70
N MET A 342 -1.29 7.86 10.81
CA MET A 342 0.15 7.87 11.14
C MET A 342 0.63 9.28 11.45
N ASP A 343 0.10 10.29 10.75
CA ASP A 343 0.37 11.71 11.06
C ASP A 343 -0.14 12.09 12.47
N ARG A 344 -1.34 11.62 12.83
CA ARG A 344 -2.01 11.96 14.11
C ARG A 344 -1.35 11.32 15.32
N GLU A 345 -0.75 10.16 15.14
CA GLU A 345 0.06 9.49 16.18
C GLU A 345 1.38 10.23 16.45
N ARG A 346 1.79 11.16 15.57
CA ARG A 346 3.01 11.97 15.74
C ARG A 346 2.70 13.29 16.42
N THR A 347 3.66 13.77 17.20
CA THR A 347 3.65 15.14 17.71
C THR A 347 3.73 16.13 16.55
N GLN A 348 3.16 17.33 16.74
CA GLN A 348 2.97 18.28 15.65
C GLN A 348 4.30 18.69 15.01
N GLU A 349 5.33 18.92 15.82
CA GLU A 349 6.68 19.30 15.39
C GLU A 349 7.38 18.25 14.51
N HIS A 350 6.94 16.98 14.58
CA HIS A 350 7.46 15.89 13.76
C HIS A 350 6.70 15.68 12.45
N ARG A 351 5.70 16.50 12.14
CA ARG A 351 4.92 16.33 10.91
C ARG A 351 5.55 17.06 9.73
N VAL A 352 5.61 16.38 8.59
CA VAL A 352 6.19 16.88 7.33
C VAL A 352 5.40 16.38 6.13
N ARG A 353 5.26 17.22 5.10
CA ARG A 353 4.62 16.91 3.82
C ARG A 353 5.49 17.46 2.69
N ASN A 354 5.58 16.76 1.56
CA ASN A 354 6.46 17.10 0.43
C ASN A 354 7.92 17.32 0.89
N GLY A 355 8.39 16.47 1.81
CA GLY A 355 9.72 16.56 2.38
C GLY A 355 10.81 16.22 1.37
N PHE A 356 12.04 16.58 1.72
CA PHE A 356 13.23 16.27 0.96
C PHE A 356 14.37 15.85 1.90
N MET A 357 15.35 15.15 1.36
CA MET A 357 16.54 14.74 2.09
C MET A 357 17.77 14.95 1.20
N LEU A 358 18.68 15.79 1.65
CA LEU A 358 20.04 15.87 1.14
C LEU A 358 20.83 14.66 1.60
N ASN A 359 21.41 13.93 0.65
CA ASN A 359 22.20 12.71 0.86
C ASN A 359 21.48 11.71 1.77
N PRO A 360 20.34 11.14 1.34
CA PRO A 360 19.60 10.19 2.15
C PRO A 360 20.51 9.07 2.65
N PRO A 361 20.37 8.64 3.91
CA PRO A 361 21.25 7.62 4.44
C PRO A 361 20.91 6.27 3.82
N ALA A 362 21.93 5.44 3.61
CA ALA A 362 21.77 4.07 3.13
C ALA A 362 21.30 3.13 4.26
N LYS A 363 20.16 3.44 4.87
CA LYS A 363 19.51 2.68 5.94
C LYS A 363 17.99 2.84 5.85
N MET A 364 17.26 1.97 6.55
CA MET A 364 15.79 1.99 6.62
C MET A 364 15.25 3.16 7.46
N GLN A 365 15.53 4.41 7.07
CA GLN A 365 15.09 5.63 7.73
C GLN A 365 14.88 6.76 6.72
N VAL A 366 13.72 7.40 6.75
CA VAL A 366 13.34 8.52 5.86
C VAL A 366 12.55 9.60 6.60
N ALA A 367 12.45 10.80 6.02
CA ALA A 367 11.62 11.90 6.53
C ALA A 367 10.94 12.71 5.40
N TYR A 368 10.58 12.03 4.32
CA TYR A 368 9.86 12.66 3.20
C TYR A 368 8.41 13.01 3.55
N ASP A 369 7.76 12.18 4.35
CA ASP A 369 6.35 12.34 4.71
C ASP A 369 6.02 11.76 6.08
N SER A 370 5.28 12.51 6.88
CA SER A 370 4.86 12.06 8.21
C SER A 370 3.72 11.03 8.24
N GLY A 371 3.32 10.50 7.09
CA GLY A 371 2.47 9.33 6.97
C GLY A 371 3.26 8.01 6.86
N VAL A 372 4.59 8.06 6.66
CA VAL A 372 5.39 6.84 6.36
C VAL A 372 5.38 5.89 7.55
N ARG A 373 4.94 4.65 7.33
CA ARG A 373 4.90 3.63 8.38
C ARG A 373 6.31 3.05 8.67
N ASN A 374 6.56 2.66 9.93
CA ASN A 374 7.79 2.02 10.47
C ASN A 374 9.10 2.82 10.40
N TRP A 375 9.44 3.40 9.24
CA TRP A 375 10.79 3.93 8.94
C TRP A 375 10.89 5.45 8.93
N PHE A 376 9.90 6.14 9.50
CA PHE A 376 9.97 7.58 9.65
C PHE A 376 10.90 7.98 10.80
N ALA A 377 11.92 8.79 10.49
CA ALA A 377 12.86 9.32 11.45
C ALA A 377 12.77 10.86 11.49
N PRO A 378 12.08 11.47 12.48
CA PRO A 378 11.87 12.92 12.53
C PRO A 378 13.18 13.74 12.54
N SER A 379 14.27 13.16 13.03
CA SER A 379 15.61 13.79 13.02
C SER A 379 16.17 14.05 11.62
N LEU A 380 15.58 13.45 10.58
CA LEU A 380 15.98 13.64 9.17
C LEU A 380 15.16 14.74 8.47
N ILE A 381 14.20 15.37 9.15
CA ILE A 381 13.43 16.49 8.58
C ILE A 381 14.38 17.66 8.28
N GLN A 382 14.44 18.08 7.03
CA GLN A 382 15.22 19.23 6.58
C GLN A 382 14.31 20.42 6.23
N ARG A 383 14.87 21.64 6.20
CA ARG A 383 14.16 22.87 5.86
C ARG A 383 14.95 23.67 4.81
N LEU A 384 14.23 24.46 4.03
CA LEU A 384 14.81 25.37 3.03
C LEU A 384 15.28 26.69 3.69
N PRO A 385 16.28 27.39 3.11
CA PRO A 385 17.07 26.97 1.94
C PRO A 385 18.06 25.85 2.28
N VAL A 386 18.46 25.05 1.28
CA VAL A 386 19.48 24.01 1.44
C VAL A 386 20.64 24.25 0.47
N ALA A 387 21.86 24.27 1.01
CA ALA A 387 23.09 24.36 0.22
C ALA A 387 23.51 22.96 -0.23
N ILE A 388 23.91 22.84 -1.50
CA ILE A 388 24.45 21.61 -2.09
C ILE A 388 25.84 21.89 -2.66
N LYS A 389 26.75 20.93 -2.50
CA LYS A 389 28.11 20.97 -3.05
C LYS A 389 28.36 19.76 -3.95
N PRO A 390 29.36 19.82 -4.86
CA PRO A 390 29.71 18.70 -5.72
C PRO A 390 29.84 17.38 -4.95
N GLY A 391 29.14 16.35 -5.41
CA GLY A 391 29.01 15.05 -4.75
C GLY A 391 27.68 14.84 -4.02
N ASP A 392 26.95 15.91 -3.73
CA ASP A 392 25.64 15.82 -3.07
C ASP A 392 24.53 15.38 -4.04
N SER A 393 23.54 14.68 -3.51
CA SER A 393 22.27 14.36 -4.15
C SER A 393 21.10 14.75 -3.26
N LEU A 394 20.18 15.54 -3.80
CA LEU A 394 18.96 15.98 -3.11
C LEU A 394 17.78 15.16 -3.62
N VAL A 395 17.17 14.35 -2.75
CA VAL A 395 15.92 13.64 -3.06
C VAL A 395 14.75 14.46 -2.56
N SER A 396 13.87 14.88 -3.46
CA SER A 396 12.67 15.67 -3.15
C SER A 396 11.42 14.90 -3.51
N THR A 397 10.32 15.09 -2.77
CA THR A 397 9.10 14.30 -2.95
C THR A 397 7.84 15.14 -3.11
N ILE A 398 6.85 14.58 -3.79
CA ILE A 398 5.45 15.00 -3.71
C ILE A 398 4.72 13.95 -2.91
N SER A 399 3.99 14.38 -1.90
CA SER A 399 3.17 13.51 -1.08
C SER A 399 1.82 13.22 -1.73
N MET A 400 1.27 12.05 -1.44
CA MET A 400 -0.10 11.68 -1.79
C MET A 400 -1.10 12.58 -1.05
N PRO A 401 -2.02 13.27 -1.74
CA PRO A 401 -3.12 13.96 -1.08
C PRO A 401 -4.14 12.97 -0.51
N LYS A 402 -4.86 13.39 0.53
CA LYS A 402 -6.00 12.65 1.09
C LYS A 402 -7.18 12.72 0.13
N ASN A 403 -7.49 11.58 -0.50
CA ASN A 403 -8.58 11.29 -1.45
C ASN A 403 -8.10 10.74 -2.80
N LEU A 404 -6.78 10.68 -3.03
CA LEU A 404 -6.23 10.08 -4.24
C LEU A 404 -5.92 8.60 -4.02
N VAL A 405 -6.48 7.77 -4.90
CA VAL A 405 -6.11 6.36 -5.09
C VAL A 405 -5.31 6.27 -6.37
N LEU A 406 -4.07 5.80 -6.29
CA LEU A 406 -3.23 5.56 -7.46
C LEU A 406 -3.10 4.09 -7.76
N HIS A 407 -3.19 3.72 -9.04
CA HIS A 407 -2.70 2.43 -9.50
C HIS A 407 -1.17 2.49 -9.48
N ALA A 408 -0.56 1.59 -8.70
CA ALA A 408 0.86 1.32 -8.75
C ALA A 408 1.18 0.37 -9.92
N GLN A 409 2.45 0.10 -10.11
CA GLN A 409 2.91 -0.79 -11.18
C GLN A 409 2.26 -2.17 -11.03
N LEU A 410 1.70 -2.68 -12.12
CA LEU A 410 0.97 -3.95 -12.23
C LEU A 410 -0.42 -3.92 -11.56
N ARG A 411 -0.56 -4.31 -10.28
CA ARG A 411 -1.89 -4.65 -9.72
C ARG A 411 -2.31 -3.91 -8.45
N ASN A 412 -1.39 -3.21 -7.78
CA ASN A 412 -1.72 -2.60 -6.47
C ASN A 412 -2.41 -1.25 -6.66
N LYS A 413 -3.41 -0.98 -5.82
CA LYS A 413 -3.98 0.36 -5.64
C LYS A 413 -3.51 0.91 -4.30
N ILE A 414 -2.97 2.11 -4.31
CA ILE A 414 -2.37 2.73 -3.14
C ILE A 414 -3.11 4.01 -2.78
N GLU A 415 -3.39 4.13 -1.49
CA GLU A 415 -4.01 5.31 -0.91
C GLU A 415 -3.34 5.62 0.43
N ARG A 416 -3.05 6.90 0.66
CA ARG A 416 -2.48 7.39 1.92
C ARG A 416 -3.33 6.95 3.13
N GLY A 417 -2.68 6.27 4.07
CA GLY A 417 -3.25 5.96 5.37
C GLY A 417 -4.33 4.86 5.31
N VAL A 418 -4.37 4.09 4.22
CA VAL A 418 -5.19 2.89 4.10
C VAL A 418 -4.27 1.68 3.98
N GLY A 419 -4.41 0.74 4.92
CA GLY A 419 -3.57 -0.46 4.99
C GLY A 419 -2.08 -0.12 4.99
N ASP A 420 -1.37 -0.70 4.02
CA ASP A 420 0.07 -0.57 3.81
C ASP A 420 0.44 0.50 2.77
N GLY A 421 -0.50 1.37 2.42
CA GLY A 421 -0.31 2.35 1.36
C GLY A 421 0.75 3.41 1.66
N SER A 422 1.68 3.58 0.73
CA SER A 422 2.68 4.66 0.76
C SER A 422 2.00 6.05 0.74
N PRO A 423 2.45 6.99 1.57
CA PRO A 423 1.99 8.37 1.56
C PRO A 423 2.73 9.24 0.52
N ILE A 424 3.61 8.65 -0.28
CA ILE A 424 4.49 9.36 -1.22
C ILE A 424 4.05 9.08 -2.65
N ARG A 425 3.78 10.13 -3.43
CA ARG A 425 3.30 10.01 -4.80
C ARG A 425 4.44 9.83 -5.78
N THR A 426 5.43 10.73 -5.72
CA THR A 426 6.60 10.73 -6.61
C THR A 426 7.83 11.28 -5.90
N ALA A 427 9.01 10.87 -6.34
CA ALA A 427 10.28 11.41 -5.88
C ALA A 427 11.22 11.68 -7.05
N GLU A 428 12.07 12.71 -6.92
CA GLU A 428 13.09 13.05 -7.92
C GLU A 428 14.42 13.40 -7.27
N VAL A 429 15.50 13.16 -8.03
CA VAL A 429 16.89 13.37 -7.58
C VAL A 429 17.49 14.55 -8.34
N LEU A 430 18.01 15.53 -7.61
CA LEU A 430 18.88 16.58 -8.14
C LEU A 430 20.32 16.34 -7.67
N THR A 431 21.23 16.11 -8.61
CA THR A 431 22.65 15.85 -8.30
C THR A 431 23.51 17.11 -8.48
N CYS A 432 24.43 17.34 -7.55
CA CYS A 432 25.44 18.39 -7.67
C CYS A 432 26.77 17.80 -8.17
N VAL A 433 27.31 18.29 -9.28
CA VAL A 433 28.55 17.79 -9.88
C VAL A 433 29.62 18.89 -9.95
N GLY A 434 30.89 18.51 -9.89
CA GLY A 434 32.00 19.49 -9.92
C GLY A 434 32.32 20.01 -11.32
N LYS A 435 31.92 19.28 -12.37
CA LYS A 435 32.19 19.61 -13.78
C LYS A 435 30.99 19.19 -14.64
N PRO A 436 30.77 19.82 -15.80
CA PRO A 436 29.77 19.35 -16.77
C PRO A 436 29.98 17.88 -17.12
N GLN A 437 28.87 17.16 -17.34
CA GLN A 437 28.87 15.75 -17.75
C GLN A 437 28.48 15.63 -19.23
N PRO A 438 29.06 14.69 -19.99
CA PRO A 438 28.60 14.41 -21.35
C PRO A 438 27.15 13.90 -21.34
N ALA A 439 26.43 14.07 -22.46
CA ALA A 439 25.00 13.78 -22.57
C ALA A 439 24.63 12.29 -22.35
N ASP A 440 25.62 11.38 -22.44
CA ASP A 440 25.45 9.95 -22.24
C ASP A 440 25.88 9.48 -20.83
N ALA A 441 26.21 10.40 -19.92
CA ALA A 441 26.58 10.06 -18.55
C ALA A 441 25.36 9.60 -17.75
N PHE A 442 25.51 8.52 -16.97
CA PHE A 442 24.53 8.10 -15.97
C PHE A 442 24.60 8.99 -14.73
N ARG A 443 23.46 9.15 -14.05
CA ARG A 443 23.41 9.79 -12.74
C ARG A 443 24.13 8.88 -11.73
N PRO A 444 24.98 9.42 -10.83
CA PRO A 444 25.51 8.62 -9.73
C PRO A 444 24.38 8.27 -8.75
N ALA A 445 24.58 7.24 -7.91
CA ALA A 445 23.56 6.82 -6.95
C ALA A 445 23.16 7.96 -5.99
N PHE A 446 21.90 8.01 -5.54
CA PHE A 446 21.43 9.13 -4.71
C PHE A 446 21.88 9.06 -3.24
N CYS A 447 22.35 7.90 -2.77
CA CYS A 447 23.02 7.72 -1.48
C CYS A 447 24.54 7.78 -1.68
N PRO A 448 25.20 8.92 -1.42
CA PRO A 448 26.65 8.99 -1.51
C PRO A 448 27.31 8.14 -0.41
N PRO A 449 28.47 7.50 -0.70
CA PRO A 449 29.24 6.80 0.32
C PRO A 449 29.80 7.79 1.34
N ALA A 450 30.09 7.30 2.56
CA ALA A 450 30.67 8.11 3.62
C ALA A 450 32.06 8.68 3.26
N ALA A 451 32.80 8.00 2.39
CA ALA A 451 34.10 8.44 1.88
C ALA A 451 34.23 8.12 0.37
N GLY A 452 34.96 8.99 -0.35
CA GLY A 452 35.22 8.85 -1.79
C GLY A 452 34.19 9.54 -2.68
N GLN A 453 34.49 9.62 -3.97
CA GLN A 453 33.60 10.19 -4.99
C GLN A 453 32.88 9.07 -5.74
N GLN A 454 31.58 9.25 -6.00
CA GLN A 454 30.81 8.30 -6.78
C GLN A 454 31.27 8.26 -8.24
N LYS A 455 31.34 7.05 -8.80
CA LYS A 455 31.73 6.80 -10.18
C LYS A 455 30.64 7.28 -11.14
N ILE A 456 31.04 8.04 -12.16
CA ILE A 456 30.17 8.39 -13.29
C ILE A 456 30.40 7.39 -14.41
N TYR A 457 29.34 6.68 -14.79
CA TYR A 457 29.35 5.76 -15.92
C TYR A 457 28.88 6.45 -17.20
N LEU A 458 29.25 5.90 -18.36
CA LEU A 458 28.89 6.44 -19.67
C LEU A 458 28.17 5.37 -20.49
N ALA A 459 27.01 5.70 -21.06
CA ALA A 459 26.20 4.78 -21.87
C ALA A 459 26.94 4.30 -23.13
N ARG A 460 27.88 5.10 -23.67
CA ARG A 460 28.76 4.66 -24.77
C ARG A 460 29.62 3.44 -24.45
N ASN A 461 29.85 3.16 -23.17
CA ASN A 461 30.69 2.07 -22.71
C ASN A 461 29.90 0.82 -22.30
N LEU A 462 28.56 0.85 -22.35
CA LEU A 462 27.77 -0.33 -22.03
C LEU A 462 28.15 -1.50 -22.94
N LYS A 463 28.42 -2.66 -22.35
CA LYS A 463 28.74 -3.93 -23.01
C LYS A 463 27.47 -4.56 -23.61
N ARG A 464 26.74 -3.83 -24.47
CA ARG A 464 25.46 -4.26 -25.07
C ARG A 464 25.54 -5.61 -25.81
N LYS A 465 26.73 -6.01 -26.26
CA LYS A 465 26.99 -7.33 -26.85
C LYS A 465 26.74 -8.52 -25.90
N LEU A 466 26.63 -8.27 -24.60
CA LEU A 466 26.24 -9.28 -23.61
C LEU A 466 24.73 -9.49 -23.57
N LEU A 467 23.93 -8.61 -24.17
CA LEU A 467 22.49 -8.81 -24.30
C LEU A 467 22.22 -9.81 -25.43
N PRO A 468 21.50 -10.90 -25.16
CA PRO A 468 21.11 -11.85 -26.18
C PRO A 468 20.02 -11.27 -27.09
N THR A 469 19.70 -12.01 -28.14
CA THR A 469 18.66 -11.69 -29.12
C THR A 469 17.67 -12.85 -29.22
N ALA A 470 17.11 -13.26 -28.09
CA ALA A 470 16.11 -14.32 -28.04
C ALA A 470 14.85 -13.89 -28.81
N ALA A 471 14.27 -14.75 -29.64
CA ALA A 471 13.07 -14.41 -30.39
C ALA A 471 11.92 -14.02 -29.44
N ALA A 472 11.35 -12.82 -29.61
CA ALA A 472 10.19 -12.40 -28.82
C ALA A 472 8.95 -13.27 -29.10
N THR A 473 8.05 -13.38 -28.12
CA THR A 473 6.79 -14.13 -28.24
C THR A 473 5.61 -13.19 -28.51
N GLN A 474 4.47 -13.74 -28.94
CA GLN A 474 3.26 -12.95 -29.22
C GLN A 474 2.65 -12.27 -27.99
N SER A 475 2.85 -12.85 -26.81
CA SER A 475 2.38 -12.34 -25.53
C SER A 475 3.23 -11.21 -24.95
N MET A 476 4.27 -10.77 -25.68
CA MET A 476 5.17 -9.70 -25.25
C MET A 476 4.40 -8.43 -24.83
N PRO A 477 4.67 -7.91 -23.61
CA PRO A 477 4.00 -6.72 -23.15
C PRO A 477 4.52 -5.48 -23.88
N LYS A 478 3.77 -4.37 -23.76
CA LYS A 478 4.18 -3.09 -24.34
C LYS A 478 5.45 -2.59 -23.65
N VAL A 479 6.57 -2.59 -24.36
CA VAL A 479 7.88 -2.10 -23.86
C VAL A 479 7.76 -0.69 -23.24
N ARG A 480 6.93 0.18 -23.82
CA ARG A 480 6.64 1.53 -23.30
C ARG A 480 6.16 1.54 -21.85
N GLN A 481 5.36 0.56 -21.45
CA GLN A 481 4.88 0.45 -20.07
C GLN A 481 6.05 0.21 -19.11
N TYR A 482 6.98 -0.67 -19.48
CA TYR A 482 8.18 -0.97 -18.68
C TYR A 482 9.22 0.16 -18.72
N ILE A 483 9.30 0.92 -19.81
CA ILE A 483 10.05 2.19 -19.84
C ILE A 483 9.49 3.12 -18.77
N ARG A 484 8.16 3.26 -18.67
CA ARG A 484 7.52 4.13 -17.67
C ARG A 484 7.68 3.63 -16.24
N PHE A 485 7.65 2.32 -16.03
CA PHE A 485 7.89 1.70 -14.71
C PHE A 485 9.31 1.96 -14.17
N THR A 486 10.29 2.14 -15.06
CA THR A 486 11.70 2.32 -14.68
C THR A 486 12.18 3.77 -14.86
N GLN A 487 11.34 4.66 -15.38
CA GLN A 487 11.73 6.02 -15.79
C GLN A 487 12.12 6.93 -14.63
N ARG A 488 11.49 6.77 -13.47
CA ARG A 488 11.74 7.63 -12.30
C ARG A 488 12.65 6.93 -11.30
N PRO A 489 13.41 7.68 -10.47
CA PRO A 489 14.34 7.10 -9.51
C PRO A 489 13.65 6.14 -8.52
N TRP A 490 14.25 4.97 -8.30
CA TRP A 490 13.79 4.00 -7.31
C TRP A 490 14.46 4.30 -5.97
N VAL A 491 13.81 5.09 -5.12
CA VAL A 491 14.33 5.53 -3.80
C VAL A 491 14.08 4.48 -2.70
N GLY A 492 14.51 3.24 -2.95
CA GLY A 492 14.19 2.05 -2.14
C GLY A 492 15.15 1.78 -0.98
N THR A 493 15.42 2.78 -0.13
CA THR A 493 16.30 2.61 1.05
C THR A 493 15.65 1.85 2.21
N CYS A 494 14.34 1.56 2.14
CA CYS A 494 13.71 0.66 3.10
C CYS A 494 13.10 -0.57 2.41
N PHE A 495 12.09 -1.19 3.03
CA PHE A 495 11.84 -2.63 2.84
C PHE A 495 10.40 -3.02 2.49
N PHE A 496 9.39 -2.41 3.11
CA PHE A 496 8.00 -2.88 3.00
C PHE A 496 7.14 -2.07 2.02
N GLY A 497 7.70 -1.08 1.31
CA GLY A 497 6.94 -0.24 0.39
C GLY A 497 6.27 0.99 1.02
N PHE A 498 6.38 1.19 2.34
CA PHE A 498 5.68 2.25 3.06
C PHE A 498 6.19 3.67 2.77
N GLU A 499 7.40 3.77 2.24
CA GLU A 499 8.07 5.00 1.84
C GLU A 499 8.32 5.10 0.33
N GLU A 500 7.96 4.08 -0.42
CA GLU A 500 8.28 3.99 -1.83
C GLU A 500 7.31 4.88 -2.62
N PRO A 501 7.77 5.80 -3.49
CA PRO A 501 6.86 6.66 -4.25
C PRO A 501 6.06 5.84 -5.26
N VAL A 502 4.73 5.93 -5.18
CA VAL A 502 3.79 5.07 -5.93
C VAL A 502 3.97 5.17 -7.45
N GLU A 503 4.25 6.36 -7.98
CA GLU A 503 4.45 6.55 -9.43
C GLU A 503 5.86 6.15 -9.91
N ASN A 504 6.80 5.89 -9.00
CA ASN A 504 8.20 5.62 -9.31
C ASN A 504 8.51 4.14 -9.41
N MET A 505 8.03 3.34 -8.45
CA MET A 505 8.47 1.96 -8.24
C MET A 505 7.34 1.07 -7.73
N PRO A 506 7.44 -0.27 -7.89
CA PRO A 506 6.45 -1.21 -7.36
C PRO A 506 6.26 -1.06 -5.84
N GLN A 507 5.16 -1.55 -5.30
CA GLN A 507 4.77 -1.33 -3.90
C GLN A 507 4.76 -2.61 -3.05
N TYR A 508 5.12 -3.74 -3.66
CA TYR A 508 5.25 -5.04 -3.00
C TYR A 508 6.30 -5.89 -3.74
N GLY A 509 7.03 -6.74 -3.00
CA GLY A 509 8.24 -7.41 -3.50
C GLY A 509 7.99 -8.39 -4.67
N LEU A 510 6.81 -9.01 -4.74
CA LEU A 510 6.38 -9.78 -5.91
C LEU A 510 6.41 -8.92 -7.17
N GLU A 511 5.83 -7.71 -7.12
CA GLU A 511 5.78 -6.79 -8.25
C GLU A 511 7.17 -6.22 -8.57
N TYR A 512 8.06 -6.06 -7.58
CA TYR A 512 9.48 -5.83 -7.85
C TYR A 512 10.04 -6.94 -8.74
N GLY A 513 9.98 -8.19 -8.28
CA GLY A 513 10.50 -9.35 -9.00
C GLY A 513 9.96 -9.45 -10.43
N ARG A 514 8.65 -9.23 -10.59
CA ARG A 514 7.99 -9.22 -11.91
C ARG A 514 8.46 -8.07 -12.79
N VAL A 515 8.46 -6.83 -12.30
CA VAL A 515 8.87 -5.67 -13.10
C VAL A 515 10.33 -5.76 -13.52
N VAL A 516 11.23 -6.17 -12.62
CA VAL A 516 12.66 -6.28 -12.95
C VAL A 516 12.94 -7.49 -13.86
N GLY A 517 12.28 -8.62 -13.61
CA GLY A 517 12.44 -9.83 -14.41
C GLY A 517 11.95 -9.63 -15.85
N ILE A 518 10.75 -9.05 -16.02
CA ILE A 518 10.21 -8.77 -17.35
C ILE A 518 11.01 -7.67 -18.05
N SER A 519 11.45 -6.62 -17.33
CA SER A 519 12.36 -5.62 -17.89
C SER A 519 13.63 -6.27 -18.46
N ALA A 520 14.30 -7.13 -17.68
CA ALA A 520 15.51 -7.82 -18.13
C ALA A 520 15.23 -8.78 -19.30
N LEU A 521 14.12 -9.52 -19.25
CA LEU A 521 13.73 -10.46 -20.31
C LEU A 521 13.38 -9.74 -21.62
N LEU A 522 12.67 -8.61 -21.55
CA LEU A 522 12.45 -7.72 -22.71
C LEU A 522 13.78 -7.24 -23.30
N LEU A 523 14.76 -6.91 -22.45
CA LEU A 523 16.09 -6.49 -22.89
C LEU A 523 16.87 -7.60 -23.60
N CYS A 524 16.59 -8.86 -23.28
CA CYS A 524 17.14 -10.08 -23.86
C CYS A 524 16.49 -10.50 -25.19
N THR A 525 15.43 -9.82 -25.64
CA THR A 525 14.74 -10.17 -26.89
C THR A 525 15.46 -9.65 -28.15
N ASP A 526 15.03 -10.11 -29.32
CA ASP A 526 15.45 -9.67 -30.66
C ASP A 526 14.89 -8.30 -31.10
N LEU A 527 14.20 -7.57 -30.21
CA LEU A 527 13.81 -6.19 -30.44
C LEU A 527 15.01 -5.33 -30.88
N LYS A 528 14.76 -4.35 -31.76
CA LYS A 528 15.82 -3.46 -32.23
C LYS A 528 16.42 -2.67 -31.07
N PRO A 529 17.73 -2.38 -31.05
CA PRO A 529 18.37 -1.63 -29.98
C PRO A 529 17.65 -0.32 -29.63
N GLN A 530 17.19 0.44 -30.63
CA GLN A 530 16.48 1.71 -30.43
C GLN A 530 15.14 1.55 -29.71
N GLN A 531 14.47 0.40 -29.84
CA GLN A 531 13.22 0.12 -29.13
C GLN A 531 13.47 -0.18 -27.65
N LYS A 532 14.63 -0.77 -27.35
CA LYS A 532 15.04 -1.20 -26.00
C LYS A 532 15.83 -0.13 -25.24
N GLU A 533 16.50 0.78 -25.92
CA GLU A 533 17.50 1.68 -25.33
C GLU A 533 16.95 2.51 -24.14
N PRO A 534 15.74 3.10 -24.19
CA PRO A 534 15.23 3.83 -23.02
C PRO A 534 15.01 2.91 -21.80
N LEU A 535 14.51 1.69 -22.03
CA LEU A 535 14.36 0.70 -20.96
C LEU A 535 15.73 0.29 -20.42
N LEU A 536 16.71 0.08 -21.31
CA LEU A 536 18.07 -0.30 -20.93
C LEU A 536 18.72 0.75 -20.04
N VAL A 537 18.66 2.02 -20.46
CA VAL A 537 19.22 3.16 -19.71
C VAL A 537 18.55 3.26 -18.33
N ASN A 538 17.22 3.19 -18.28
CA ASN A 538 16.49 3.27 -17.03
C ASN A 538 16.81 2.10 -16.09
N PHE A 539 16.84 0.87 -16.62
CA PHE A 539 17.10 -0.33 -15.83
C PHE A 539 18.54 -0.38 -15.30
N VAL A 540 19.51 0.06 -16.09
CA VAL A 540 20.90 0.25 -15.62
C VAL A 540 20.96 1.33 -14.53
N GLN A 541 20.22 2.42 -14.66
CA GLN A 541 20.18 3.46 -13.63
C GLN A 541 19.58 2.94 -12.31
N VAL A 542 18.53 2.12 -12.36
CA VAL A 542 17.98 1.43 -11.17
C VAL A 542 19.05 0.57 -10.51
N GLY A 543 19.82 -0.20 -11.31
CA GLY A 543 20.94 -0.99 -10.80
C GLY A 543 22.06 -0.16 -10.16
N ILE A 544 22.39 1.01 -10.74
CA ILE A 544 23.36 1.96 -10.17
C ILE A 544 22.87 2.47 -8.80
N ASP A 545 21.59 2.81 -8.68
CA ASP A 545 21.02 3.32 -7.43
C ASP A 545 21.02 2.24 -6.34
N LEU A 546 20.45 1.05 -6.62
CA LEU A 546 20.38 -0.04 -5.64
C LEU A 546 21.77 -0.55 -5.25
N GLY A 547 22.68 -0.69 -6.22
CA GLY A 547 24.07 -1.07 -5.94
C GLY A 547 24.82 0.01 -5.17
N GLY A 548 24.54 1.29 -5.43
CA GLY A 548 25.08 2.42 -4.68
C GLY A 548 24.62 2.46 -3.23
N ILE A 549 23.36 2.09 -2.95
CA ILE A 549 22.84 1.94 -1.59
C ILE A 549 23.60 0.84 -0.82
N VAL A 550 23.84 -0.32 -1.44
CA VAL A 550 24.64 -1.40 -0.83
C VAL A 550 26.08 -0.95 -0.59
N ARG A 551 26.72 -0.30 -1.58
CA ARG A 551 28.06 0.31 -1.44
C ARG A 551 28.18 1.29 -0.30
N ALA A 552 27.11 2.04 -0.03
CA ALA A 552 27.03 2.98 1.07
C ALA A 552 26.75 2.33 2.45
N GLY A 553 26.68 0.99 2.51
CA GLY A 553 26.59 0.22 3.74
C GLY A 553 25.21 -0.32 4.09
N HIS A 554 24.24 -0.27 3.17
CA HIS A 554 22.93 -0.87 3.41
C HIS A 554 23.03 -2.41 3.49
N PRO A 555 22.32 -3.07 4.41
CA PRO A 555 22.39 -4.53 4.59
C PRO A 555 21.67 -5.34 3.48
N GLY A 556 21.28 -4.72 2.37
CA GLY A 556 20.41 -5.35 1.37
C GLY A 556 18.95 -5.52 1.82
N TRP A 557 18.22 -6.42 1.16
CA TRP A 557 16.79 -6.67 1.36
C TRP A 557 16.55 -8.16 1.59
N THR A 558 16.27 -8.50 2.85
CA THR A 558 16.13 -9.88 3.33
C THR A 558 14.92 -10.63 2.76
N GLY A 559 14.97 -11.97 2.76
CA GLY A 559 13.80 -12.81 2.56
C GLY A 559 12.70 -12.54 3.60
N TRP A 560 11.47 -12.33 3.12
CA TRP A 560 10.27 -12.14 3.94
C TRP A 560 9.01 -12.45 3.12
N GLY A 561 8.87 -13.70 2.72
CA GLY A 561 7.80 -14.23 1.91
C GLY A 561 7.89 -13.65 0.52
N GLY A 562 6.93 -12.79 0.18
CA GLY A 562 6.90 -12.07 -1.09
C GLY A 562 7.53 -10.67 -1.02
N HIS A 563 8.10 -10.26 0.11
CA HIS A 563 8.96 -9.08 0.19
C HIS A 563 10.43 -9.46 -0.10
N GLY A 564 11.33 -8.48 -0.17
CA GLY A 564 12.77 -8.71 -0.39
C GLY A 564 13.17 -9.09 -1.83
N SER A 565 12.21 -9.52 -2.65
CA SER A 565 12.42 -9.88 -4.05
C SER A 565 12.68 -8.66 -4.96
N GLY A 566 13.44 -8.90 -6.03
CA GLY A 566 13.62 -8.06 -7.21
C GLY A 566 14.71 -7.00 -7.11
N ARG A 567 15.46 -6.90 -6.00
CA ARG A 567 16.52 -5.87 -5.88
C ARG A 567 17.88 -6.32 -6.41
N LYS A 568 18.19 -7.61 -6.42
CA LYS A 568 19.51 -8.10 -6.85
C LYS A 568 19.70 -8.05 -8.36
N LEU A 569 18.69 -8.42 -9.15
CA LEU A 569 18.79 -8.50 -10.61
C LEU A 569 19.23 -7.18 -11.27
N PRO A 570 18.63 -6.01 -10.97
CA PRO A 570 19.08 -4.75 -11.56
C PRO A 570 20.56 -4.46 -11.27
N ILE A 571 21.04 -4.81 -10.07
CA ILE A 571 22.43 -4.57 -9.65
C ILE A 571 23.40 -5.41 -10.48
N VAL A 572 23.18 -6.73 -10.52
CA VAL A 572 24.01 -7.67 -11.28
C VAL A 572 23.98 -7.33 -12.78
N PHE A 573 22.78 -7.08 -13.32
CA PHE A 573 22.59 -6.70 -14.72
C PHE A 573 23.35 -5.41 -15.07
N ALA A 574 23.22 -4.37 -14.25
CA ALA A 574 23.94 -3.12 -14.45
C ALA A 574 25.46 -3.33 -14.34
N GLY A 575 25.95 -4.09 -13.35
CA GLY A 575 27.37 -4.40 -13.19
C GLY A 575 27.97 -5.07 -14.43
N LEU A 576 27.30 -6.09 -14.96
CA LEU A 576 27.73 -6.79 -16.18
C LEU A 576 27.88 -5.83 -17.36
N LEU A 577 26.85 -5.02 -17.63
CA LEU A 577 26.85 -4.11 -18.78
C LEU A 577 27.78 -2.92 -18.60
N LEU A 578 27.95 -2.43 -17.38
CA LEU A 578 28.87 -1.33 -17.05
C LEU A 578 30.33 -1.80 -17.03
N GLY A 579 30.58 -3.11 -16.93
CA GLY A 579 31.89 -3.66 -16.65
C GLY A 579 32.37 -3.29 -15.25
N ASP A 580 31.46 -3.31 -14.29
CA ASP A 580 31.71 -3.06 -12.89
C ASP A 580 31.62 -4.37 -12.12
N ASP A 581 32.77 -5.02 -11.91
CA ASP A 581 32.83 -6.38 -11.35
C ASP A 581 32.27 -6.46 -9.93
N GLU A 582 32.35 -5.36 -9.18
CA GLU A 582 31.85 -5.27 -7.82
C GLU A 582 30.32 -5.41 -7.79
N LEU A 583 29.62 -4.68 -8.67
CA LEU A 583 28.16 -4.81 -8.83
C LEU A 583 27.75 -6.10 -9.54
N ALA A 584 28.52 -6.53 -10.56
CA ALA A 584 28.24 -7.75 -11.29
C ALA A 584 28.26 -8.97 -10.36
N ASN A 585 29.15 -8.96 -9.36
CA ASN A 585 29.30 -10.01 -8.37
C ASN A 585 28.92 -9.50 -6.96
N ILE A 586 27.77 -8.85 -6.83
CA ILE A 586 27.41 -8.08 -5.61
C ILE A 586 27.53 -8.91 -4.31
N ASN A 587 27.17 -10.19 -4.32
CA ASN A 587 27.29 -11.05 -3.13
C ASN A 587 28.75 -11.41 -2.80
N LYS A 588 29.65 -11.49 -3.80
CA LYS A 588 31.09 -11.70 -3.54
C LYS A 588 31.70 -10.43 -2.95
N SER A 589 31.30 -9.28 -3.46
CA SER A 589 31.77 -7.96 -3.03
C SER A 589 31.23 -7.56 -1.65
N PHE A 590 29.97 -7.91 -1.37
CA PHE A 590 29.26 -7.61 -0.13
C PHE A 590 28.60 -8.88 0.40
N PRO A 591 29.37 -9.82 0.98
CA PRO A 591 28.87 -11.13 1.41
C PRO A 591 27.84 -11.07 2.54
N LYS A 592 27.67 -9.92 3.19
CA LYS A 592 26.67 -9.69 4.24
C LYS A 592 25.40 -8.98 3.72
N ALA A 593 25.36 -8.59 2.45
CA ALA A 593 24.18 -8.00 1.87
C ALA A 593 23.14 -9.09 1.61
N SER A 594 21.95 -8.91 2.16
CA SER A 594 20.84 -9.84 2.00
C SER A 594 20.08 -9.61 0.69
N PHE A 595 19.65 -10.69 0.07
CA PHE A 595 18.76 -10.66 -1.09
C PHE A 595 17.73 -11.79 -0.97
N GLY A 596 16.45 -11.47 -1.14
CA GLY A 596 15.35 -12.42 -0.90
C GLY A 596 15.45 -13.68 -1.75
N GLU A 597 15.83 -13.54 -3.03
CA GLU A 597 16.04 -14.68 -3.93
C GLU A 597 17.05 -15.70 -3.39
N ASP A 598 18.16 -15.21 -2.81
CA ASP A 598 19.23 -16.08 -2.34
C ASP A 598 18.93 -16.66 -0.97
N GLU A 599 18.36 -15.86 -0.07
CA GLU A 599 18.07 -16.31 1.29
C GLU A 599 16.93 -17.35 1.33
N GLN A 600 16.01 -17.30 0.37
CA GLN A 600 14.83 -18.18 0.33
C GLN A 600 15.01 -19.39 -0.59
N THR A 601 16.19 -19.60 -1.17
CA THR A 601 16.52 -20.80 -1.96
C THR A 601 17.82 -21.43 -1.49
N ALA A 602 17.87 -22.75 -1.37
CA ALA A 602 19.09 -23.46 -0.98
C ALA A 602 19.10 -24.88 -1.55
N HIS A 603 20.28 -25.46 -1.73
CA HIS A 603 20.40 -26.90 -1.94
C HIS A 603 20.14 -27.63 -0.62
N GLY A 604 19.35 -28.70 -0.67
CA GLY A 604 18.91 -29.45 0.51
C GLY A 604 17.88 -30.52 0.17
N ASP A 605 17.76 -31.52 1.05
CA ASP A 605 16.78 -32.59 0.90
C ASP A 605 15.37 -32.08 1.15
N CYS A 606 14.55 -32.05 0.10
CA CYS A 606 13.13 -31.72 0.16
C CYS A 606 12.29 -32.97 0.44
N TRP A 607 11.19 -32.81 1.17
CA TRP A 607 10.21 -33.87 1.42
C TRP A 607 9.58 -34.46 0.14
N THR A 608 9.63 -33.73 -0.98
CA THR A 608 9.19 -34.21 -2.31
C THR A 608 10.22 -35.11 -3.00
N GLY A 609 11.42 -35.23 -2.45
CA GLY A 609 12.57 -35.91 -3.06
C GLY A 609 13.48 -35.00 -3.89
N ALA A 610 13.10 -33.74 -4.11
CA ALA A 610 13.98 -32.74 -4.71
C ALA A 610 15.23 -32.46 -3.83
N LYS A 611 16.31 -32.02 -4.46
CA LYS A 611 17.60 -31.68 -3.83
C LYS A 611 17.86 -30.17 -3.75
N VAL A 612 16.81 -29.40 -3.94
CA VAL A 612 16.76 -27.95 -3.77
C VAL A 612 15.46 -27.58 -3.07
N VAL A 613 15.50 -26.60 -2.19
CA VAL A 613 14.40 -26.22 -1.31
C VAL A 613 14.07 -24.73 -1.38
N PHE A 614 12.80 -24.42 -1.18
CA PHE A 614 12.38 -23.13 -0.69
C PHE A 614 12.69 -23.05 0.81
N ALA A 615 13.61 -22.17 1.18
CA ALA A 615 14.16 -22.10 2.53
C ALA A 615 13.25 -21.37 3.54
N GLY A 616 11.98 -21.17 3.21
CA GLY A 616 10.98 -20.58 4.10
C GLY A 616 10.61 -19.13 3.79
N HIS A 617 9.63 -18.63 4.54
CA HIS A 617 9.19 -17.25 4.43
C HIS A 617 10.33 -16.26 4.73
N SER A 618 11.12 -16.46 5.79
CA SER A 618 12.23 -15.56 6.14
C SER A 618 13.60 -16.07 5.69
N GLY A 619 13.67 -17.28 5.14
CA GLY A 619 14.88 -17.83 4.54
C GLY A 619 16.02 -18.09 5.54
N ILE A 620 17.23 -18.13 5.00
CA ILE A 620 18.50 -18.25 5.72
C ILE A 620 19.20 -16.89 5.71
N ASP A 621 19.69 -16.45 6.86
CA ASP A 621 20.37 -15.18 7.00
C ASP A 621 21.72 -15.18 6.27
N ALA A 622 21.86 -14.38 5.20
CA ALA A 622 23.11 -14.32 4.43
C ALA A 622 24.34 -13.94 5.28
N ALA A 623 24.18 -13.14 6.34
CA ALA A 623 25.29 -12.70 7.17
C ALA A 623 25.72 -13.73 8.22
N THR A 624 24.86 -14.66 8.61
CA THR A 624 25.13 -15.62 9.71
C THR A 624 25.00 -17.08 9.32
N GLY A 625 24.37 -17.39 8.19
CA GLY A 625 24.02 -18.76 7.77
C GLY A 625 22.92 -19.42 8.61
N ALA A 626 22.30 -18.70 9.56
CA ALA A 626 21.29 -19.24 10.45
C ALA A 626 19.88 -19.14 9.83
N GLY A 627 19.02 -20.13 10.07
CA GLY A 627 17.62 -20.08 9.64
C GLY A 627 16.85 -18.99 10.36
N ARG A 628 16.16 -18.09 9.65
CA ARG A 628 15.42 -16.97 10.26
C ARG A 628 13.99 -17.38 10.64
N SER A 629 13.75 -17.71 11.90
CA SER A 629 12.39 -18.05 12.37
C SER A 629 11.51 -16.83 12.65
N ARG A 630 12.10 -15.70 13.09
CA ARG A 630 11.41 -14.47 13.54
C ARG A 630 10.31 -14.75 14.58
N GLY A 631 10.54 -15.73 15.47
CA GLY A 631 9.56 -16.18 16.46
C GLY A 631 8.27 -16.77 15.89
N SER A 632 8.21 -17.03 14.57
CA SER A 632 6.99 -17.42 13.85
C SER A 632 7.15 -18.70 13.04
N GLY A 633 8.25 -19.44 13.18
CA GLY A 633 8.49 -20.68 12.42
C GLY A 633 8.71 -20.44 10.92
N TRP A 634 9.19 -19.26 10.54
CA TRP A 634 9.31 -18.82 9.14
C TRP A 634 10.63 -19.19 8.45
N GLY A 635 11.49 -19.96 9.12
CA GLY A 635 12.77 -20.40 8.57
C GLY A 635 12.66 -21.62 7.64
N PRO A 636 13.79 -22.29 7.37
CA PRO A 636 13.86 -23.54 6.62
C PRO A 636 12.83 -24.58 7.07
N TYR A 637 12.05 -25.14 6.14
CA TYR A 637 10.98 -26.10 6.48
C TYR A 637 10.83 -27.31 5.53
N GLU A 638 11.18 -27.18 4.26
CA GLU A 638 10.92 -28.22 3.26
C GLU A 638 11.67 -29.55 3.48
N HIS A 639 12.58 -29.65 4.46
CA HIS A 639 13.16 -30.93 4.88
C HIS A 639 12.21 -31.81 5.70
N THR A 640 11.08 -31.25 6.15
CA THR A 640 10.05 -31.99 6.90
C THR A 640 8.79 -32.18 6.04
N PRO A 641 8.08 -33.31 6.18
CA PRO A 641 6.82 -33.53 5.50
C PRO A 641 5.70 -32.63 6.07
N PRO A 642 4.63 -32.36 5.29
CA PRO A 642 3.52 -31.51 5.72
C PRO A 642 2.86 -31.89 7.05
N SER A 643 2.90 -33.17 7.44
CA SER A 643 2.38 -33.64 8.74
C SER A 643 3.15 -33.11 9.96
N GLN A 644 4.32 -32.50 9.77
CA GLN A 644 5.13 -31.90 10.83
C GLN A 644 5.12 -30.36 10.78
N TRP A 645 4.40 -29.75 9.83
CA TRP A 645 4.37 -28.31 9.66
C TRP A 645 3.46 -27.65 10.70
N GLU A 646 3.95 -26.56 11.29
CA GLU A 646 3.16 -25.67 12.13
C GLU A 646 2.65 -24.47 11.30
N ASP A 647 1.98 -23.51 11.94
CA ASP A 647 1.40 -22.34 11.27
C ASP A 647 2.45 -21.52 10.48
N GLY A 648 3.69 -21.48 10.98
CA GLY A 648 4.80 -20.79 10.32
C GLY A 648 5.20 -21.39 8.98
N GLN A 649 5.31 -22.72 8.93
CA GLN A 649 5.67 -23.47 7.73
C GLN A 649 4.51 -23.46 6.72
N ASN A 650 3.27 -23.58 7.20
CA ASN A 650 2.07 -23.40 6.37
C ASN A 650 2.01 -22.00 5.73
N THR A 651 2.42 -20.97 6.47
CA THR A 651 2.57 -19.60 5.95
C THR A 651 3.67 -19.55 4.89
N SER A 652 4.80 -20.22 5.13
CA SER A 652 5.92 -20.28 4.18
C SER A 652 5.50 -20.90 2.84
N GLU A 653 4.80 -22.03 2.87
CA GLU A 653 4.28 -22.69 1.65
C GLU A 653 3.25 -21.83 0.92
N SER A 654 2.38 -21.14 1.65
CA SER A 654 1.42 -20.21 1.06
C SER A 654 2.11 -19.08 0.29
N TYR A 655 3.17 -18.51 0.86
CA TYR A 655 3.95 -17.43 0.23
C TYR A 655 4.81 -17.91 -0.93
N ARG A 656 5.39 -19.12 -0.81
CA ARG A 656 6.10 -19.81 -1.90
C ARG A 656 5.28 -19.80 -3.19
N ARG A 657 3.98 -20.09 -3.06
CA ARG A 657 3.03 -20.23 -4.17
C ARG A 657 2.40 -18.92 -4.63
N CYS A 658 1.85 -18.12 -3.72
CA CYS A 658 1.10 -16.92 -4.09
C CYS A 658 1.96 -15.79 -4.64
N CYS A 659 3.24 -15.76 -4.26
CA CYS A 659 3.94 -14.49 -4.18
C CYS A 659 5.42 -14.56 -4.58
N THR A 660 6.11 -15.66 -4.28
CA THR A 660 7.57 -15.67 -4.42
C THR A 660 8.03 -16.36 -5.69
N SER A 661 7.87 -17.69 -5.77
CA SER A 661 8.42 -18.51 -6.86
C SER A 661 7.89 -18.10 -8.23
N VAL A 662 6.59 -17.82 -8.30
CA VAL A 662 5.89 -17.40 -9.52
C VAL A 662 6.38 -16.05 -10.08
N GLY A 663 7.03 -15.23 -9.25
CA GLY A 663 7.61 -13.93 -9.61
C GLY A 663 9.09 -13.98 -10.01
N TRP A 664 9.75 -15.13 -9.88
CA TRP A 664 11.21 -15.26 -10.13
C TRP A 664 11.57 -15.85 -11.49
N VAL A 665 10.62 -16.50 -12.17
CA VAL A 665 10.86 -17.21 -13.44
C VAL A 665 11.50 -16.32 -14.51
N ALA A 666 11.01 -15.08 -14.67
CA ALA A 666 11.56 -14.13 -15.63
C ALA A 666 13.00 -13.71 -15.29
N GLN A 667 13.32 -13.58 -14.00
CA GLN A 667 14.66 -13.20 -13.54
C GLN A 667 15.67 -14.30 -13.87
N ALA A 668 15.35 -15.54 -13.50
CA ALA A 668 16.21 -16.70 -13.77
C ALA A 668 16.42 -16.90 -15.28
N LEU A 669 15.35 -16.83 -16.08
CA LEU A 669 15.47 -16.99 -17.53
C LEU A 669 16.33 -15.90 -18.18
N ALA A 670 16.16 -14.63 -17.79
CA ALA A 670 16.98 -13.54 -18.33
C ALA A 670 18.47 -13.73 -17.99
N LEU A 671 18.79 -14.11 -16.75
CA LEU A 671 20.16 -14.39 -16.33
C LEU A 671 20.76 -15.59 -17.09
N ARG A 672 20.01 -16.69 -17.27
CA ARG A 672 20.47 -17.85 -18.05
C ARG A 672 20.70 -17.51 -19.52
N LEU A 673 19.84 -16.69 -20.12
CA LEU A 673 20.02 -16.21 -21.50
C LEU A 673 21.28 -15.33 -21.66
N MET A 674 21.64 -14.60 -20.61
CA MET A 674 22.86 -13.78 -20.56
C MET A 674 24.12 -14.56 -20.15
N HIS A 675 23.99 -15.84 -19.77
CA HIS A 675 25.05 -16.65 -19.15
C HIS A 675 25.64 -15.99 -17.90
N ALA A 676 24.78 -15.44 -17.04
CA ALA A 676 25.14 -14.63 -15.88
C ALA A 676 25.10 -15.41 -14.55
N GLU A 677 24.94 -16.74 -14.57
CA GLU A 677 24.81 -17.58 -13.38
C GLU A 677 26.01 -17.42 -12.42
N GLU A 678 27.24 -17.41 -12.95
CA GLU A 678 28.46 -17.24 -12.13
C GLU A 678 28.54 -15.86 -11.45
N SER A 679 28.01 -14.82 -12.11
CA SER A 679 27.94 -13.47 -11.57
C SER A 679 26.84 -13.35 -10.51
N TRP A 680 25.71 -14.02 -10.71
CA TRP A 680 24.67 -14.15 -9.69
C TRP A 680 25.17 -14.89 -8.45
N SER A 681 26.03 -15.89 -8.63
CA SER A 681 26.75 -16.59 -7.56
C SER A 681 25.85 -17.29 -6.55
N HIS A 682 24.76 -17.90 -7.01
CA HIS A 682 23.84 -18.68 -6.18
C HIS A 682 23.07 -19.72 -7.01
N ASP A 683 23.69 -20.86 -7.29
CA ASP A 683 23.15 -21.88 -8.20
C ASP A 683 21.81 -22.46 -7.74
N ALA A 684 21.60 -22.56 -6.43
CA ALA A 684 20.35 -23.02 -5.84
C ALA A 684 19.13 -22.21 -6.29
N PHE A 685 19.28 -20.92 -6.59
CA PHE A 685 18.18 -20.13 -7.14
C PHE A 685 17.74 -20.63 -8.52
N PHE A 686 18.69 -20.95 -9.39
CA PHE A 686 18.39 -21.41 -10.75
C PHE A 686 17.80 -22.82 -10.75
N ASP A 687 18.38 -23.73 -9.96
CA ASP A 687 17.85 -25.08 -9.78
C ASP A 687 16.44 -25.04 -9.16
N TYR A 688 16.22 -24.15 -8.18
CA TYR A 688 14.91 -23.98 -7.57
C TYR A 688 13.86 -23.48 -8.56
N VAL A 689 14.19 -22.52 -9.43
CA VAL A 689 13.25 -22.04 -10.45
C VAL A 689 12.98 -23.12 -11.51
N ASP A 690 14.00 -23.90 -11.90
CA ASP A 690 13.79 -25.06 -12.78
C ASP A 690 12.89 -26.11 -12.10
N ARG A 691 13.07 -26.39 -10.80
CA ARG A 691 12.15 -27.23 -10.01
C ARG A 691 10.74 -26.68 -10.07
N TRP A 692 10.54 -25.40 -9.74
CA TRP A 692 9.23 -24.75 -9.76
C TRP A 692 8.54 -24.89 -11.12
N MET A 693 9.28 -24.84 -12.23
CA MET A 693 8.70 -24.93 -13.58
C MET A 693 8.51 -26.37 -14.09
N HIS A 694 9.13 -27.38 -13.48
CA HIS A 694 9.17 -28.76 -14.02
C HIS A 694 8.72 -29.87 -13.05
N GLU A 695 8.68 -29.62 -11.74
CA GLU A 695 8.18 -30.58 -10.76
C GLU A 695 6.65 -30.59 -10.79
N ASP A 696 6.09 -31.74 -11.15
CA ASP A 696 4.66 -32.06 -11.02
C ASP A 696 4.30 -32.13 -9.54
N ASP A 697 3.39 -31.25 -9.10
CA ASP A 697 3.02 -31.10 -7.70
C ASP A 697 1.61 -31.60 -7.37
N ASP A 698 0.94 -32.32 -8.28
CA ASP A 698 -0.43 -32.83 -8.09
C ASP A 698 -0.57 -33.66 -6.80
N ALA A 699 0.31 -34.65 -6.64
CA ALA A 699 0.32 -35.49 -5.43
C ALA A 699 0.72 -34.71 -4.17
N PHE A 700 1.56 -33.69 -4.32
CA PHE A 700 2.08 -32.89 -3.20
C PHE A 700 1.01 -31.96 -2.63
N VAL A 701 0.26 -31.26 -3.48
CA VAL A 701 -0.84 -30.39 -3.03
C VAL A 701 -1.96 -31.19 -2.39
N GLN A 702 -2.22 -32.41 -2.86
CA GLN A 702 -3.15 -33.33 -2.22
C GLN A 702 -2.67 -33.72 -0.82
N ALA A 703 -1.41 -34.16 -0.69
CA ALA A 703 -0.84 -34.53 0.60
C ALA A 703 -0.85 -33.36 1.61
N ILE A 704 -0.55 -32.13 1.17
CA ILE A 704 -0.64 -30.93 2.01
C ILE A 704 -2.08 -30.72 2.48
N LYS A 705 -3.07 -30.81 1.59
CA LYS A 705 -4.48 -30.61 1.93
C LYS A 705 -4.99 -31.65 2.93
N GLU A 706 -4.63 -32.91 2.73
CA GLU A 706 -5.03 -34.02 3.62
C GLU A 706 -4.46 -33.87 5.04
N THR A 707 -3.23 -33.36 5.16
CA THR A 707 -2.51 -33.26 6.44
C THR A 707 -2.74 -31.94 7.18
N THR A 708 -2.83 -30.83 6.45
CA THR A 708 -2.88 -29.47 7.02
C THR A 708 -4.24 -28.78 6.87
N GLY A 709 -5.11 -29.34 6.02
CA GLY A 709 -6.37 -28.69 5.60
C GLY A 709 -6.20 -27.50 4.65
N ARG A 710 -4.96 -27.15 4.24
CA ARG A 710 -4.68 -26.04 3.31
C ARG A 710 -4.81 -26.51 1.86
N ASP A 711 -5.70 -25.87 1.10
CA ASP A 711 -5.95 -26.22 -0.30
C ASP A 711 -5.11 -25.35 -1.26
N HIS A 712 -4.18 -25.98 -1.96
CA HIS A 712 -3.30 -25.35 -2.95
C HIS A 712 -3.56 -25.84 -4.39
N ASP A 713 -4.64 -26.58 -4.65
CA ASP A 713 -4.97 -27.13 -5.98
C ASP A 713 -5.65 -26.11 -6.91
N LYS A 714 -5.43 -24.80 -6.68
CA LYS A 714 -5.88 -23.76 -7.60
C LYS A 714 -4.81 -23.53 -8.64
N GLU A 715 -5.18 -23.39 -9.91
CA GLU A 715 -4.26 -23.11 -11.03
C GLU A 715 -3.21 -22.02 -10.72
N TRP A 716 -3.61 -20.93 -10.06
CA TRP A 716 -2.69 -19.83 -9.71
C TRP A 716 -1.67 -20.18 -8.60
N ALA A 717 -1.86 -21.28 -7.88
CA ALA A 717 -1.02 -21.74 -6.76
C ALA A 717 -0.19 -22.99 -7.09
N LYS A 718 -0.43 -23.65 -8.22
CA LYS A 718 0.31 -24.83 -8.68
C LYS A 718 1.65 -24.45 -9.30
N GLN A 719 2.55 -25.43 -9.31
CA GLN A 719 3.85 -25.34 -9.97
C GLN A 719 3.68 -25.36 -11.50
N GLY A 720 4.76 -25.07 -12.24
CA GLY A 720 4.76 -25.09 -13.70
C GLY A 720 4.32 -23.78 -14.37
N GLN A 721 4.22 -22.69 -13.62
CA GLN A 721 3.73 -21.41 -14.14
C GLN A 721 4.42 -20.17 -13.58
N ALA A 722 4.38 -19.10 -14.37
CA ALA A 722 4.66 -17.73 -14.00
C ALA A 722 3.40 -16.87 -14.14
N TRP A 723 3.37 -15.71 -13.47
CA TRP A 723 2.20 -14.83 -13.41
C TRP A 723 1.83 -14.23 -14.78
N ASP A 724 2.82 -14.06 -15.65
CA ASP A 724 2.70 -13.33 -16.90
C ASP A 724 2.83 -14.30 -18.08
N ALA A 725 1.87 -14.28 -19.01
CA ALA A 725 1.87 -15.12 -20.21
C ALA A 725 3.16 -14.99 -21.03
N PHE A 726 3.70 -13.77 -21.12
CA PHE A 726 5.01 -13.50 -21.74
C PHE A 726 6.13 -14.35 -21.15
N VAL A 727 6.16 -14.49 -19.83
CA VAL A 727 7.22 -15.22 -19.14
C VAL A 727 7.06 -16.72 -19.38
N ASN A 728 5.83 -17.24 -19.35
CA ASN A 728 5.55 -18.65 -19.67
C ASN A 728 5.96 -18.98 -21.11
N ASP A 729 5.57 -18.16 -22.08
CA ASP A 729 5.89 -18.38 -23.49
C ASP A 729 7.41 -18.28 -23.76
N MET A 730 8.08 -17.30 -23.14
CA MET A 730 9.53 -17.15 -23.26
C MET A 730 10.26 -18.34 -22.61
N TRP A 731 9.79 -18.82 -21.46
CA TRP A 731 10.34 -20.00 -20.82
C TRP A 731 10.22 -21.23 -21.72
N ALA A 732 9.01 -21.53 -22.19
CA ALA A 732 8.74 -22.68 -23.05
C ALA A 732 9.59 -22.67 -24.34
N ASN A 733 9.75 -21.50 -24.96
CA ASN A 733 10.46 -21.38 -26.23
C ASN A 733 11.99 -21.39 -26.08
N HIS A 734 12.53 -20.82 -24.99
CA HIS A 734 13.96 -20.56 -24.89
C HIS A 734 14.68 -21.41 -23.85
N ARG A 735 14.06 -21.75 -22.72
CA ARG A 735 14.73 -22.54 -21.67
C ARG A 735 15.24 -23.90 -22.17
N PRO A 736 14.51 -24.66 -23.03
CA PRO A 736 15.00 -25.94 -23.56
C PRO A 736 16.16 -25.81 -24.55
N THR A 737 16.43 -24.61 -25.08
CA THR A 737 17.52 -24.37 -26.04
C THR A 737 18.86 -24.12 -25.36
N LEU A 738 18.85 -23.87 -24.04
CA LEU A 738 20.05 -23.62 -23.26
C LEU A 738 20.75 -24.92 -22.90
N LYS A 739 22.09 -24.91 -22.93
CA LYS A 739 22.91 -26.10 -22.65
C LYS A 739 22.80 -26.57 -21.20
N THR A 740 22.50 -25.65 -20.27
CA THR A 740 22.42 -25.98 -18.85
C THR A 740 21.22 -26.90 -18.58
N PRO A 741 21.42 -28.05 -17.92
CA PRO A 741 20.33 -28.99 -17.63
C PRO A 741 19.17 -28.36 -16.86
N THR A 742 17.96 -28.90 -17.02
CA THR A 742 16.74 -28.48 -16.30
C THR A 742 16.42 -29.34 -15.09
N ASP A 743 17.25 -30.34 -14.80
CA ASP A 743 17.07 -31.34 -13.75
C ASP A 743 18.15 -31.26 -12.66
N GLY A 744 18.91 -30.17 -12.60
CA GLY A 744 19.91 -29.92 -11.54
C GLY A 744 19.33 -30.05 -10.14
N TRP A 745 18.05 -29.67 -9.97
CA TRP A 745 17.30 -29.83 -8.73
C TRP A 745 17.06 -31.28 -8.29
N LYS A 746 17.32 -32.28 -9.14
CA LYS A 746 17.27 -33.72 -8.79
C LYS A 746 18.62 -34.28 -8.37
N GLN A 747 19.70 -33.56 -8.67
CA GLN A 747 21.07 -34.01 -8.44
C GLN A 747 21.50 -33.73 -7.00
N ASN A 748 22.38 -34.56 -6.45
CA ASN A 748 22.95 -34.29 -5.14
C ASN A 748 23.94 -33.11 -5.20
N HIS A 749 23.80 -32.18 -4.27
CA HIS A 749 24.66 -31.01 -4.08
C HIS A 749 25.20 -30.96 -2.65
N ASP A 750 26.13 -30.06 -2.35
CA ASP A 750 26.50 -29.77 -0.97
C ASP A 750 25.36 -29.02 -0.26
N ASP A 751 24.69 -29.73 0.65
CA ASP A 751 23.57 -29.23 1.45
C ASP A 751 23.99 -28.72 2.84
N THR A 752 25.30 -28.64 3.12
CA THR A 752 25.83 -28.29 4.44
C THR A 752 25.33 -26.92 4.90
N TYR A 753 25.17 -25.97 3.97
CA TYR A 753 24.60 -24.65 4.25
C TYR A 753 23.18 -24.76 4.81
N TYR A 754 22.32 -25.54 4.17
CA TYR A 754 20.94 -25.72 4.60
C TYR A 754 20.83 -26.52 5.92
N ARG A 755 21.56 -27.63 6.04
CA ARG A 755 21.57 -28.44 7.29
C ARG A 755 22.05 -27.65 8.51
N THR A 756 23.04 -26.77 8.31
CA THR A 756 23.51 -25.87 9.37
C THR A 756 22.41 -24.88 9.76
N ALA A 757 21.72 -24.29 8.78
CA ALA A 757 20.64 -23.34 9.03
C ALA A 757 19.45 -23.96 9.79
N VAL A 758 19.12 -25.22 9.50
CA VAL A 758 18.07 -25.99 10.19
C VAL A 758 18.43 -26.26 11.66
N THR A 759 19.69 -26.62 11.92
CA THR A 759 20.16 -26.99 13.27
C THR A 759 20.53 -25.77 14.13
N ASN A 760 20.74 -24.61 13.51
CA ASN A 760 21.06 -23.35 14.18
C ASN A 760 20.07 -22.23 13.80
N PRO A 761 18.79 -22.32 14.24
CA PRO A 761 17.82 -21.26 13.96
C PRO A 761 18.11 -20.01 14.81
N GLN A 762 17.95 -18.82 14.22
CA GLN A 762 17.89 -17.59 14.99
C GLN A 762 16.68 -17.64 15.92
N LYS A 763 16.93 -17.47 17.22
CA LYS A 763 15.90 -17.43 18.27
C LYS A 763 15.04 -16.18 18.16
#